data_AF-A0A3A8YWY3-F1
#
_entry.id   AF-A0A3A8YWY3-F1
#
_cell.length_a   1.000
_cell.length_b   1.000
_cell.length_c   1.000
_cell.angle_alpha   90.00
_cell.angle_beta   90.00
_cell.angle_gamma   90.00
#
_symmetry.space_group_name_H-M   'P 1'
#
loop_
_entity.id
_entity.type
_entity.pdbx_description
1 polymer ?
#
loop_
_entity_poly.entity_id
_entity_poly.type
_entity_poly.pdbx_seq_one_letter_code
_entity_poly.pdbx_strand_id
1 'polypeptide(L)'
;MEKSMEMEAYEAQINLPLLNDIATFVVETAKANYAQKETIINRCILWDYNAHSNEFQQKYGFLYLGELLERYESRFGMSVQDRRAIALALGFTSAIATKEMFVGNQRTAFLQGLHRYADEDVYLTGALYLLNEGQSAETSWLERLCRLGQEKTEELIFVMSLFSDFEQAVLRFKPQLIQLLGCARTMDLQGNMGILSRFIGRLQPVLKTLRGSSFVLLRALCALPVSFVKEESRYHKILLEHKYTPFEIVYANIMAVQCYVVPGTLSIGSIVTVKIVIDLFRRVLSHKDPLPAATYTFLSELFIQYDKLPIRCYGYSKLLEALNEQLTIQTVDTFAWFSNFAQVTHPAFAAFDILDSKWDDLKDLIPPERYLKLFEAGLTNDMDKAAIQSHIDRFDAITGDSYLNQYRKNSNCRCFSLLVEKGIIDLWTEFQASIDRTGNICGPEALKHVKSYIYKCSTIQAFQFYEKFLPEYGFAGYEKYLKPEHSSFTAGFIEFRYADSNVDSITLERDYLKDDVAKTTILLSWLEEYLFQYKPSAYISFICKLLQNETAKALLPKPELRNLFNLVLSHNKLEQYEVSSLKRCYWTQEELQAEEETKKLAAQKAEQERQVQLKQKIQDQYESDTDGSLEKLYQFVGNWRRTTEESLIVYQIAWEKLAYLLTERDYILESREAEYLLRICTILIQNNVANFTEVQTYISKIKEVAAHDAGNNTNK
;
A
#
# COMPACT_ATOMS: atom_id res chain seq x y z
N MET A 1 14.94 26.29 -2.83
CA MET A 1 14.06 27.18 -3.61
C MET A 1 13.78 28.36 -2.68
N GLU A 2 14.64 29.39 -2.72
CA GLU A 2 14.40 30.60 -1.93
C GLU A 2 13.34 31.40 -2.66
N LYS A 3 12.14 31.40 -2.08
CA LYS A 3 10.96 32.07 -2.64
C LYS A 3 11.17 33.57 -2.58
N SER A 4 10.74 34.29 -3.61
CA SER A 4 10.55 35.75 -3.52
C SER A 4 9.75 36.04 -2.24
N MET A 5 10.28 36.88 -1.37
CA MET A 5 9.63 37.19 -0.10
C MET A 5 8.37 38.00 -0.39
N GLU A 6 7.22 37.53 0.09
CA GLU A 6 5.93 38.19 -0.09
C GLU A 6 5.96 39.62 0.51
N MET A 7 5.85 40.65 -0.34
CA MET A 7 5.89 42.08 0.02
C MET A 7 4.93 42.94 -0.80
N GLU A 8 3.71 42.44 -1.07
CA GLU A 8 2.72 43.10 -1.95
C GLU A 8 2.44 44.56 -1.57
N ALA A 9 2.44 44.90 -0.27
CA ALA A 9 2.24 46.25 0.22
C ALA A 9 3.35 47.21 -0.22
N TYR A 10 4.61 46.75 -0.30
CA TYR A 10 5.70 47.55 -0.89
C TYR A 10 5.68 47.53 -2.41
N GLU A 11 5.36 46.39 -3.04
CA GLU A 11 5.25 46.29 -4.50
C GLU A 11 4.17 47.22 -5.07
N ALA A 12 3.08 47.43 -4.33
CA ALA A 12 2.04 48.40 -4.69
C ALA A 12 2.56 49.86 -4.66
N GLN A 13 3.58 50.15 -3.85
CA GLN A 13 4.08 51.51 -3.58
C GLN A 13 5.41 51.82 -4.27
N ILE A 14 6.20 50.81 -4.62
CA ILE A 14 7.58 50.92 -5.09
C ILE A 14 7.81 49.87 -6.17
N ASN A 15 8.45 50.25 -7.26
CA ASN A 15 8.95 49.29 -8.24
C ASN A 15 10.18 48.57 -7.68
N LEU A 16 9.94 47.50 -6.88
CA LEU A 16 11.01 46.73 -6.22
C LEU A 16 12.02 46.11 -7.21
N PRO A 17 11.61 45.56 -8.38
CA PRO A 17 12.56 45.12 -9.39
C PRO A 17 13.49 46.25 -9.84
N LEU A 18 12.96 47.42 -10.18
CA LEU A 18 13.77 48.56 -10.60
C LEU A 18 14.74 49.02 -9.49
N LEU A 19 14.28 49.09 -8.25
CA LEU A 19 15.12 49.45 -7.10
C LEU A 19 16.32 48.49 -6.98
N ASN A 20 16.05 47.19 -7.00
CA ASN A 20 17.08 46.16 -6.82
C ASN A 20 18.01 46.06 -8.03
N ASP A 21 17.52 46.24 -9.25
CA ASP A 21 18.33 46.30 -10.47
C ASP A 21 19.34 47.45 -10.41
N ILE A 22 18.88 48.66 -10.00
CA ILE A 22 19.74 49.83 -9.84
C ILE A 22 20.75 49.61 -8.71
N ALA A 23 20.29 49.16 -7.54
CA ALA A 23 21.17 49.00 -6.38
C ALA A 23 22.27 47.96 -6.65
N THR A 24 21.92 46.84 -7.30
CA THR A 24 22.88 45.81 -7.70
C THR A 24 23.86 46.32 -8.75
N PHE A 25 23.38 47.08 -9.75
CA PHE A 25 24.24 47.74 -10.73
C PHE A 25 25.27 48.68 -10.07
N VAL A 26 24.86 49.48 -9.09
CA VAL A 26 25.76 50.38 -8.36
C VAL A 26 26.78 49.61 -7.52
N VAL A 27 26.35 48.59 -6.79
CA VAL A 27 27.22 47.72 -5.97
C VAL A 27 28.35 47.13 -6.83
N GLU A 28 28.02 46.66 -8.03
CA GLU A 28 29.02 46.06 -8.92
C GLU A 28 29.90 47.10 -9.62
N THR A 29 29.32 48.19 -10.12
CA THR A 29 30.07 49.26 -10.76
C THR A 29 31.07 49.90 -9.78
N ALA A 30 30.69 50.03 -8.51
CA ALA A 30 31.55 50.54 -7.44
C ALA A 30 32.63 49.53 -7.00
N LYS A 31 32.56 48.28 -7.46
CA LYS A 31 33.36 47.15 -6.95
C LYS A 31 33.30 47.05 -5.43
N ALA A 32 32.10 47.21 -4.87
CA ALA A 32 31.90 47.23 -3.43
C ALA A 32 32.40 45.93 -2.79
N ASN A 33 33.14 46.05 -1.69
CA ASN A 33 33.63 44.89 -0.95
C ASN A 33 32.50 44.20 -0.18
N TYR A 34 32.79 43.03 0.40
CA TYR A 34 31.82 42.25 1.14
C TYR A 34 31.14 43.04 2.28
N ALA A 35 31.91 43.78 3.08
CA ALA A 35 31.36 44.55 4.22
C ALA A 35 30.44 45.69 3.77
N GLN A 36 30.77 46.37 2.66
CA GLN A 36 29.92 47.40 2.07
C GLN A 36 28.61 46.81 1.55
N LYS A 37 28.68 45.66 0.86
CA LYS A 37 27.51 44.94 0.38
C LYS A 37 26.62 44.48 1.54
N GLU A 38 27.22 43.89 2.57
CA GLU A 38 26.52 43.43 3.77
C GLU A 38 25.83 44.59 4.50
N THR A 39 26.47 45.76 4.60
CA THR A 39 25.89 46.96 5.21
C THR A 39 24.63 47.41 4.46
N ILE A 40 24.67 47.44 3.13
CA ILE A 40 23.51 47.83 2.29
C ILE A 40 22.39 46.81 2.46
N ILE A 41 22.69 45.52 2.38
CA ILE A 41 21.72 44.43 2.55
C ILE A 41 21.05 44.49 3.93
N ASN A 42 21.85 44.64 4.99
CA ASN A 42 21.33 44.70 6.35
C ASN A 42 20.46 45.93 6.59
N ARG A 43 20.75 47.05 5.92
CA ARG A 43 20.00 48.31 6.06
C ARG A 43 18.78 48.40 5.15
N CYS A 44 18.83 47.84 3.95
CA CYS A 44 17.74 47.89 2.98
C CYS A 44 16.72 46.77 3.24
N ILE A 45 15.62 47.10 3.93
CA ILE A 45 14.52 46.15 4.14
C ILE A 45 13.81 45.73 2.84
N LEU A 46 14.13 46.36 1.71
CA LEU A 46 13.56 46.12 0.37
C LEU A 46 14.50 45.30 -0.53
N TRP A 47 15.67 44.89 -0.02
CA TRP A 47 16.69 44.18 -0.81
C TRP A 47 16.18 42.82 -1.28
N ASP A 48 16.40 42.48 -2.54
CA ASP A 48 16.18 41.14 -3.10
C ASP A 48 17.51 40.40 -3.25
N TYR A 49 17.63 39.25 -2.59
CA TYR A 49 18.83 38.41 -2.67
C TYR A 49 18.99 37.72 -4.03
N ASN A 50 17.94 37.70 -4.85
CA ASN A 50 17.93 37.10 -6.18
C ASN A 50 18.20 38.11 -7.31
N ALA A 51 18.44 39.38 -7.02
CA ALA A 51 18.73 40.38 -8.05
C ALA A 51 20.16 40.22 -8.60
N HIS A 52 20.31 40.29 -9.93
CA HIS A 52 21.59 40.16 -10.63
C HIS A 52 21.84 41.40 -11.50
N SER A 53 23.06 41.94 -11.48
CA SER A 53 23.42 43.18 -12.20
C SER A 53 23.28 43.13 -13.71
N ASN A 54 23.52 41.96 -14.30
CA ASN A 54 23.58 41.78 -15.76
C ASN A 54 22.23 42.08 -16.42
N GLU A 55 21.16 42.12 -15.63
CA GLU A 55 19.82 42.48 -16.09
C GLU A 55 19.66 43.98 -16.32
N PHE A 56 20.35 44.84 -15.58
CA PHE A 56 20.11 46.29 -15.63
C PHE A 56 20.35 46.90 -17.02
N GLN A 57 21.53 46.64 -17.61
CA GLN A 57 21.87 47.16 -18.93
C GLN A 57 21.00 46.53 -20.03
N GLN A 58 20.71 45.23 -19.92
CA GLN A 58 19.88 44.50 -20.88
C GLN A 58 18.43 44.97 -20.87
N LYS A 59 17.88 45.21 -19.67
CA LYS A 59 16.47 45.53 -19.45
C LYS A 59 16.15 47.00 -19.73
N TYR A 60 17.05 47.92 -19.38
CA TYR A 60 16.78 49.36 -19.45
C TYR A 60 17.62 50.11 -20.50
N GLY A 61 18.72 49.52 -21.00
CA GLY A 61 19.55 50.11 -22.06
C GLY A 61 20.30 51.38 -21.65
N PHE A 62 20.59 51.55 -20.35
CA PHE A 62 21.42 52.64 -19.82
C PHE A 62 22.85 52.15 -19.60
N LEU A 63 23.84 52.94 -20.02
CA LEU A 63 25.25 52.56 -19.91
C LEU A 63 25.83 52.85 -18.52
N TYR A 64 25.34 53.88 -17.85
CA TYR A 64 25.78 54.29 -16.52
C TYR A 64 24.62 54.96 -15.75
N LEU A 65 24.80 55.11 -14.44
CA LEU A 65 23.73 55.56 -13.52
C LEU A 65 23.21 56.96 -13.86
N GLY A 66 24.08 57.91 -14.19
CA GLY A 66 23.69 59.27 -14.59
C GLY A 66 22.81 59.33 -15.84
N GLU A 67 23.02 58.44 -16.82
CA GLU A 67 22.16 58.35 -18.01
C GLU A 67 20.72 57.95 -17.62
N LEU A 68 20.59 57.00 -16.69
CA LEU A 68 19.28 56.61 -16.14
C LEU A 68 18.58 57.83 -15.52
N LEU A 69 19.28 58.60 -14.67
CA LEU A 69 18.66 59.75 -14.00
C LEU A 69 18.17 60.82 -14.98
N GLU A 70 18.84 60.99 -16.13
CA GLU A 70 18.48 61.98 -17.14
C GLU A 70 17.38 61.47 -18.08
N ARG A 71 17.43 60.20 -18.48
CA ARG A 71 16.65 59.69 -19.62
C ARG A 71 15.54 58.72 -19.26
N TYR A 72 15.47 58.22 -18.02
CA TYR A 72 14.43 57.26 -17.63
C TYR A 72 13.02 57.78 -17.90
N GLU A 73 12.71 58.98 -17.40
CA GLU A 73 11.39 59.61 -17.58
C GLU A 73 11.01 59.75 -19.06
N SER A 74 11.98 60.09 -19.92
CA SER A 74 11.74 60.24 -21.36
C SER A 74 11.51 58.93 -22.10
N ARG A 75 12.07 57.81 -21.61
CA ARG A 75 12.01 56.50 -22.28
C ARG A 75 10.86 55.64 -21.79
N PHE A 76 10.58 55.67 -20.49
CA PHE A 76 9.64 54.75 -19.83
C PHE A 76 8.45 55.49 -19.18
N GLY A 77 8.46 56.83 -19.17
CA GLY A 77 7.66 57.59 -18.23
C GLY A 77 8.27 57.57 -16.82
N MET A 78 7.64 58.28 -15.89
CA MET A 78 8.08 58.31 -14.49
C MET A 78 6.86 58.19 -13.58
N SER A 79 6.47 56.96 -13.27
CA SER A 79 5.46 56.72 -12.24
C SER A 79 6.01 57.13 -10.86
N VAL A 80 5.11 57.30 -9.88
CA VAL A 80 5.53 57.57 -8.50
C VAL A 80 6.33 56.39 -7.94
N GLN A 81 5.94 55.15 -8.28
CA GLN A 81 6.62 53.92 -7.89
C GLN A 81 8.05 53.85 -8.43
N ASP A 82 8.27 54.23 -9.70
CA ASP A 82 9.60 54.26 -10.31
C ASP A 82 10.47 55.37 -9.70
N ARG A 83 9.87 56.55 -9.47
CA ARG A 83 10.57 57.66 -8.82
C ARG A 83 11.05 57.26 -7.41
N ARG A 84 10.19 56.59 -6.63
CA ARG A 84 10.54 56.03 -5.31
C ARG A 84 11.65 54.99 -5.42
N ALA A 85 11.55 54.06 -6.37
CA ALA A 85 12.55 53.03 -6.58
C ALA A 85 13.94 53.61 -6.90
N ILE A 86 14.01 54.53 -7.86
CA ILE A 86 15.26 55.20 -8.26
C ILE A 86 15.84 56.01 -7.09
N ALA A 87 15.00 56.79 -6.40
CA ALA A 87 15.45 57.61 -5.27
C ALA A 87 15.98 56.76 -4.11
N LEU A 88 15.28 55.70 -3.75
CA LEU A 88 15.69 54.78 -2.68
C LEU A 88 16.95 54.01 -3.03
N ALA A 89 17.08 53.53 -4.27
CA ALA A 89 18.30 52.87 -4.71
C ALA A 89 19.51 53.81 -4.56
N LEU A 90 19.39 55.06 -5.03
CA LEU A 90 20.43 56.08 -4.84
C LEU A 90 20.73 56.35 -3.36
N GLY A 91 19.70 56.40 -2.52
CA GLY A 91 19.84 56.59 -1.08
C GLY A 91 20.60 55.45 -0.40
N PHE A 92 20.18 54.21 -0.60
CA PHE A 92 20.81 53.04 0.01
C PHE A 92 22.25 52.81 -0.47
N THR A 93 22.58 53.20 -1.71
CA THR A 93 23.93 53.07 -2.26
C THR A 93 24.77 54.35 -2.15
N SER A 94 24.30 55.37 -1.44
CA SER A 94 24.93 56.71 -1.41
C SER A 94 26.40 56.67 -0.96
N ALA A 95 26.73 55.77 -0.02
CA ALA A 95 28.07 55.61 0.54
C ALA A 95 29.10 55.01 -0.44
N ILE A 96 28.65 54.36 -1.51
CA ILE A 96 29.52 53.69 -2.50
C ILE A 96 29.38 54.28 -3.91
N ALA A 97 28.36 55.08 -4.18
CA ALA A 97 28.16 55.73 -5.48
C ALA A 97 29.26 56.76 -5.74
N THR A 98 30.06 56.55 -6.78
CA THR A 98 31.21 57.42 -7.08
C THR A 98 30.83 58.56 -8.02
N LYS A 99 31.69 59.59 -8.11
CA LYS A 99 31.42 60.77 -8.95
C LYS A 99 31.40 60.42 -10.45
N GLU A 100 32.19 59.42 -10.85
CA GLU A 100 32.33 58.94 -12.23
C GLU A 100 31.06 58.24 -12.75
N MET A 101 30.16 57.83 -11.84
CA MET A 101 28.86 57.27 -12.21
C MET A 101 27.87 58.35 -12.70
N PHE A 102 28.25 59.63 -12.67
CA PHE A 102 27.43 60.77 -13.07
C PHE A 102 28.21 61.72 -13.98
N VAL A 103 27.53 62.32 -14.96
CA VAL A 103 28.12 63.30 -15.87
C VAL A 103 27.41 64.64 -15.70
N GLY A 104 28.19 65.72 -15.55
CA GLY A 104 27.66 67.08 -15.46
C GLY A 104 26.72 67.28 -14.27
N ASN A 105 25.52 67.82 -14.52
CA ASN A 105 24.54 68.18 -13.49
C ASN A 105 23.43 67.14 -13.27
N GLN A 106 23.53 65.94 -13.87
CA GLN A 106 22.48 64.90 -13.85
C GLN A 106 21.97 64.59 -12.44
N ARG A 107 22.88 64.27 -11.51
CA ARG A 107 22.54 63.97 -10.11
C ARG A 107 21.86 65.16 -9.43
N THR A 108 22.44 66.35 -9.55
CA THR A 108 21.90 67.57 -8.93
C THR A 108 20.52 67.93 -9.46
N ALA A 109 20.30 67.80 -10.78
CA ALA A 109 19.00 68.05 -11.41
C ALA A 109 17.95 67.06 -10.90
N PHE A 110 18.29 65.77 -10.80
CA PHE A 110 17.41 64.75 -10.24
C PHE A 110 17.04 65.04 -8.77
N LEU A 111 18.03 65.37 -7.93
CA LEU A 111 17.80 65.71 -6.52
C LEU A 111 16.92 66.95 -6.34
N GLN A 112 17.12 68.00 -7.14
CA GLN A 112 16.25 69.18 -7.15
C GLN A 112 14.81 68.84 -7.55
N GLY A 113 14.64 67.90 -8.49
CA GLY A 113 13.34 67.33 -8.84
C GLY A 113 12.70 66.62 -7.64
N LEU A 114 13.45 65.76 -6.95
CA LEU A 114 12.96 65.00 -5.79
C LEU A 114 12.41 65.88 -4.67
N HIS A 115 13.07 66.99 -4.33
CA HIS A 115 12.60 67.89 -3.29
C HIS A 115 11.19 68.45 -3.56
N ARG A 116 10.77 68.56 -4.82
CA ARG A 116 9.43 69.03 -5.19
C ARG A 116 8.35 67.97 -5.00
N TYR A 117 8.70 66.70 -5.07
CA TYR A 117 7.77 65.58 -4.98
C TYR A 117 7.73 64.91 -3.61
N ALA A 118 8.69 65.19 -2.73
CA ALA A 118 8.84 64.52 -1.45
C ALA A 118 7.90 65.02 -0.33
N ASP A 119 7.02 66.00 -0.58
CA ASP A 119 6.39 66.78 0.48
C ASP A 119 5.59 65.92 1.49
N GLU A 120 4.72 65.04 1.01
CA GLU A 120 3.96 64.09 1.85
C GLU A 120 4.32 62.63 1.56
N ASP A 121 5.37 62.38 0.78
CA ASP A 121 5.77 61.03 0.37
C ASP A 121 6.81 60.45 1.34
N VAL A 122 6.41 59.41 2.09
CA VAL A 122 7.25 58.72 3.08
C VAL A 122 8.52 58.13 2.45
N TYR A 123 8.40 57.52 1.27
CA TYR A 123 9.51 56.81 0.63
C TYR A 123 10.52 57.77 0.00
N LEU A 124 10.05 58.84 -0.66
CA LEU A 124 10.93 59.90 -1.18
C LEU A 124 11.58 60.69 -0.03
N THR A 125 10.87 60.94 1.07
CA THR A 125 11.45 61.51 2.29
C THR A 125 12.53 60.59 2.86
N GLY A 126 12.29 59.28 2.90
CA GLY A 126 13.27 58.28 3.33
C GLY A 126 14.52 58.24 2.43
N ALA A 127 14.34 58.34 1.12
CA ALA A 127 15.45 58.46 0.18
C ALA A 127 16.27 59.73 0.42
N LEU A 128 15.61 60.88 0.64
CA LEU A 128 16.30 62.14 0.96
C LEU A 128 17.04 62.07 2.29
N TYR A 129 16.49 61.41 3.31
CA TYR A 129 17.21 61.13 4.56
C TYR A 129 18.50 60.35 4.29
N LEU A 130 18.43 59.23 3.56
CA LEU A 130 19.59 58.41 3.21
C LEU A 130 20.64 59.17 2.38
N LEU A 131 20.21 60.08 1.51
CA LEU A 131 21.10 60.90 0.68
C LEU A 131 21.79 62.05 1.43
N ASN A 132 21.23 62.46 2.58
CA ASN A 132 21.74 63.54 3.43
C ASN A 132 22.40 63.03 4.72
N GLU A 133 22.62 61.72 4.86
CA GLU A 133 23.28 61.14 6.02
C GLU A 133 24.70 61.72 6.22
N GLY A 134 25.02 62.09 7.46
CA GLY A 134 26.27 62.76 7.82
C GLY A 134 26.32 64.25 7.43
N GLN A 135 25.22 64.82 6.92
CA GLN A 135 25.11 66.25 6.54
C GLN A 135 24.23 67.01 7.53
N SER A 136 24.33 68.35 7.52
CA SER A 136 23.56 69.22 8.44
C SER A 136 22.03 69.09 8.31
N ALA A 137 21.54 68.63 7.16
CA ALA A 137 20.11 68.45 6.91
C ALA A 137 19.56 67.10 7.43
N GLU A 138 20.40 66.15 7.84
CA GLU A 138 19.99 64.79 8.24
C GLU A 138 18.88 64.78 9.29
N THR A 139 19.06 65.51 10.40
CA THR A 139 18.12 65.56 11.52
C THR A 139 16.73 66.06 11.08
N SER A 140 16.69 67.06 10.19
CA SER A 140 15.42 67.62 9.70
C SER A 140 14.65 66.62 8.83
N TRP A 141 15.34 65.84 8.01
CA TRP A 141 14.72 64.78 7.21
C TRP A 141 14.25 63.63 8.09
N LEU A 142 15.01 63.26 9.11
CA LEU A 142 14.63 62.21 10.06
C LEU A 142 13.37 62.61 10.86
N GLU A 143 13.30 63.84 11.38
CA GLU A 143 12.12 64.35 12.09
C GLU A 143 10.88 64.36 11.21
N ARG A 144 11.02 64.79 9.95
CA ARG A 144 9.95 64.77 8.95
C ARG A 144 9.48 63.35 8.68
N LEU A 145 10.42 62.44 8.43
CA LEU A 145 10.13 61.03 8.18
C LEU A 145 9.37 60.39 9.36
N CYS A 146 9.81 60.69 10.59
CA CYS A 146 9.14 60.22 11.80
C CYS A 146 7.71 60.73 11.91
N ARG A 147 7.39 61.93 11.39
CA ARG A 147 6.03 62.47 11.41
C ARG A 147 5.12 61.79 10.39
N LEU A 148 5.63 61.52 9.19
CA LEU A 148 4.83 60.98 8.08
C LEU A 148 4.54 59.48 8.21
N GLY A 149 5.54 58.65 8.51
CA GLY A 149 5.42 57.18 8.46
C GLY A 149 4.77 56.54 9.69
N GLN A 150 3.74 57.15 10.29
CA GLN A 150 3.06 56.63 11.48
C GLN A 150 1.65 56.09 11.21
N GLU A 151 1.14 56.19 9.98
CA GLU A 151 -0.25 55.85 9.67
C GLU A 151 -0.43 54.41 9.19
N LYS A 152 0.52 53.86 8.43
CA LYS A 152 0.46 52.51 7.88
C LYS A 152 1.55 51.60 8.45
N THR A 153 1.23 50.32 8.62
CA THR A 153 2.13 49.30 9.15
C THR A 153 3.43 49.20 8.33
N GLU A 154 3.31 49.09 7.01
CA GLU A 154 4.44 48.98 6.08
C GLU A 154 5.30 50.25 6.06
N GLU A 155 4.70 51.43 6.12
CA GLU A 155 5.43 52.70 6.17
C GLU A 155 6.19 52.84 7.50
N LEU A 156 5.58 52.48 8.63
CA LEU A 156 6.25 52.51 9.92
C LEU A 156 7.43 51.54 9.98
N ILE A 157 7.25 50.31 9.47
CA ILE A 157 8.32 49.32 9.39
C ILE A 157 9.46 49.84 8.48
N PHE A 158 9.13 50.46 7.35
CA PHE A 158 10.11 51.11 6.48
C PHE A 158 10.88 52.21 7.21
N VAL A 159 10.19 53.17 7.85
CA VAL A 159 10.80 54.27 8.59
C VAL A 159 11.73 53.76 9.69
N MET A 160 11.26 52.81 10.51
CA MET A 160 12.05 52.18 11.55
C MET A 160 13.30 51.48 11.00
N SER A 161 13.21 50.92 9.79
CA SER A 161 14.35 50.24 9.16
C SER A 161 15.50 51.18 8.77
N LEU A 162 15.24 52.49 8.67
CA LEU A 162 16.26 53.48 8.28
C LEU A 162 17.11 53.97 9.47
N PHE A 163 16.66 53.73 10.70
CA PHE A 163 17.39 54.11 11.92
C PHE A 163 18.68 53.33 12.05
N SER A 164 19.75 54.03 12.44
CA SER A 164 21.02 53.41 12.81
C SER A 164 20.92 52.59 14.10
N ASP A 165 20.13 53.05 15.08
CA ASP A 165 19.79 52.33 16.30
C ASP A 165 18.33 51.84 16.27
N PHE A 166 18.16 50.55 15.98
CA PHE A 166 16.84 49.92 15.89
C PHE A 166 16.13 49.81 17.25
N GLU A 167 16.87 49.67 18.36
CA GLU A 167 16.27 49.61 19.70
C GLU A 167 15.60 50.95 20.03
N GLN A 168 16.28 52.07 19.74
CA GLN A 168 15.72 53.40 19.91
C GLN A 168 14.50 53.63 19.01
N ALA A 169 14.51 53.12 17.78
CA ALA A 169 13.35 53.17 16.90
C ALA A 169 12.13 52.45 17.52
N VAL A 170 12.33 51.23 18.06
CA VAL A 170 11.27 50.46 18.73
C VAL A 170 10.72 51.21 19.94
N LEU A 171 11.59 51.82 20.77
CA LEU A 171 11.17 52.58 21.94
C LEU A 171 10.39 53.84 21.55
N ARG A 172 10.85 54.56 20.53
CA ARG A 172 10.23 55.80 20.03
C ARG A 172 8.81 55.57 19.50
N PHE A 173 8.62 54.53 18.68
CA PHE A 173 7.34 54.25 18.01
C PHE A 173 6.48 53.22 18.74
N LYS A 174 6.85 52.82 19.96
CA LYS A 174 6.20 51.70 20.67
C LYS A 174 4.66 51.73 20.65
N PRO A 175 3.95 52.84 20.96
CA PRO A 175 2.49 52.84 20.95
C PRO A 175 1.92 52.55 19.55
N GLN A 176 2.42 53.27 18.54
CA GLN A 176 2.01 53.12 17.14
C GLN A 176 2.35 51.74 16.59
N LEU A 177 3.54 51.22 16.93
CA LEU A 177 4.01 49.91 16.51
C LEU A 177 3.10 48.79 17.03
N ILE A 178 2.72 48.83 18.31
CA ILE A 178 1.81 47.83 18.89
C ILE A 178 0.42 47.92 18.27
N GLN A 179 -0.05 49.14 17.97
CA GLN A 179 -1.34 49.35 17.32
C GLN A 179 -1.35 48.84 15.86
N LEU A 180 -0.34 49.21 15.06
CA LEU A 180 -0.22 48.87 13.64
C LEU A 180 0.23 47.43 13.38
N LEU A 181 0.85 46.76 14.35
CA LEU A 181 1.06 45.31 14.28
C LEU A 181 -0.12 44.52 14.85
N GLY A 182 -1.06 45.18 15.54
CA GLY A 182 -2.23 44.56 16.16
C GLY A 182 -3.51 44.93 15.41
N CYS A 183 -4.39 45.65 16.11
CA CYS A 183 -5.76 45.91 15.66
C CYS A 183 -5.91 46.92 14.52
N ALA A 184 -4.90 47.75 14.25
CA ALA A 184 -4.93 48.75 13.18
C ALA A 184 -3.99 48.38 12.01
N ARG A 185 -3.67 47.09 11.87
CA ARG A 185 -2.79 46.62 10.80
C ARG A 185 -3.37 46.97 9.43
N THR A 186 -2.57 47.60 8.58
CA THR A 186 -2.99 48.07 7.24
C THR A 186 -2.61 47.13 6.10
N MET A 187 -1.73 46.16 6.37
CA MET A 187 -1.32 45.13 5.40
C MET A 187 -1.83 43.76 5.81
N ASP A 188 -2.38 43.00 4.87
CA ASP A 188 -2.73 41.61 5.10
C ASP A 188 -1.48 40.78 5.33
N LEU A 189 -1.51 39.82 6.26
CA LEU A 189 -0.35 38.96 6.50
C LEU A 189 -0.05 38.09 5.28
N GLN A 190 -1.09 37.56 4.65
CA GLN A 190 -0.96 36.85 3.39
C GLN A 190 -0.47 37.84 2.31
N GLY A 191 0.59 37.51 1.60
CA GLY A 191 1.19 38.42 0.63
C GLY A 191 2.17 39.43 1.23
N ASN A 192 2.30 39.53 2.57
CA ASN A 192 3.25 40.45 3.22
C ASN A 192 4.08 39.85 4.36
N MET A 193 4.11 38.51 4.49
CA MET A 193 4.91 37.86 5.54
C MET A 193 6.41 38.13 5.39
N GLY A 194 6.89 38.50 4.20
CA GLY A 194 8.26 38.96 4.00
C GLY A 194 8.57 40.23 4.79
N ILE A 195 7.65 41.21 4.80
CA ILE A 195 7.79 42.47 5.54
C ILE A 195 7.87 42.18 7.04
N LEU A 196 6.91 41.42 7.56
CA LEU A 196 6.83 41.08 8.98
C LEU A 196 8.05 40.24 9.43
N SER A 197 8.47 39.26 8.62
CA SER A 197 9.61 38.40 8.96
C SER A 197 10.92 39.17 9.01
N ARG A 198 11.14 40.13 8.09
CA ARG A 198 12.32 41.04 8.16
C ARG A 198 12.30 41.92 9.41
N PHE A 199 11.13 42.45 9.76
CA PHE A 199 10.97 43.17 11.01
C PHE A 199 11.28 42.30 12.24
N ILE A 200 10.77 41.06 12.30
CA ILE A 200 11.07 40.09 13.36
C ILE A 200 12.58 39.80 13.41
N GLY A 201 13.23 39.65 12.26
CA GLY A 201 14.68 39.49 12.11
C GLY A 201 15.49 40.56 12.83
N ARG A 202 15.09 41.83 12.66
CA ARG A 202 15.74 42.97 13.33
C ARG A 202 15.34 43.14 14.79
N LEU A 203 14.13 42.71 15.15
CA LEU A 203 13.62 42.76 16.51
C LEU A 203 14.25 41.70 17.43
N GLN A 204 14.57 40.52 16.91
CA GLN A 204 15.07 39.41 17.73
C GLN A 204 16.32 39.77 18.56
N PRO A 205 17.38 40.40 18.00
CA PRO A 205 18.60 40.72 18.74
C PRO A 205 18.37 41.69 19.90
N VAL A 206 17.43 42.63 19.75
CA VAL A 206 17.11 43.66 20.74
C VAL A 206 16.00 43.22 21.71
N LEU A 207 15.37 42.06 21.52
CA LEU A 207 14.23 41.64 22.33
C LEU A 207 14.57 41.49 23.84
N LYS A 208 15.83 41.17 24.17
CA LYS A 208 16.30 41.01 25.56
C LYS A 208 16.41 42.32 26.34
N THR A 209 16.68 43.43 25.65
CA THR A 209 16.80 44.77 26.24
C THR A 209 15.41 45.38 26.46
N LEU A 210 14.44 45.04 25.61
CA LEU A 210 13.03 45.44 25.71
C LEU A 210 12.27 44.70 26.85
N ARG A 211 12.40 45.20 28.08
CA ARG A 211 11.73 44.64 29.29
C ARG A 211 10.34 45.25 29.54
N GLY A 212 9.46 44.50 30.21
CA GLY A 212 8.13 44.96 30.64
C GLY A 212 6.95 44.29 29.91
N SER A 213 5.76 44.36 30.51
CA SER A 213 4.52 43.74 30.02
C SER A 213 4.00 44.36 28.73
N SER A 214 4.36 45.61 28.42
CA SER A 214 3.91 46.33 27.23
C SER A 214 4.52 45.86 25.89
N PHE A 215 5.45 44.90 25.90
CA PHE A 215 6.09 44.34 24.69
C PHE A 215 5.66 42.89 24.42
N VAL A 216 4.56 42.43 25.02
CA VAL A 216 4.10 41.03 24.89
C VAL A 216 3.76 40.65 23.45
N LEU A 217 3.16 41.56 22.67
CA LEU A 217 2.90 41.34 21.24
C LEU A 217 4.20 41.09 20.47
N LEU A 218 5.20 41.95 20.66
CA LEU A 218 6.50 41.82 20.00
C LEU A 218 7.18 40.47 20.33
N ARG A 219 7.09 40.03 21.59
CA ARG A 219 7.59 38.70 22.00
C ARG A 219 6.79 37.56 21.36
N ALA A 220 5.47 37.71 21.20
CA ALA A 220 4.64 36.73 20.53
C ALA A 220 4.98 36.61 19.04
N LEU A 221 5.21 37.73 18.36
CA LEU A 221 5.66 37.74 16.96
C LEU A 221 7.05 37.09 16.80
N CYS A 222 7.98 37.42 17.70
CA CYS A 222 9.32 36.79 17.75
C CYS A 222 9.29 35.29 18.08
N ALA A 223 8.17 34.75 18.57
CA ALA A 223 8.03 33.32 18.83
C ALA A 223 7.63 32.52 17.58
N LEU A 224 7.09 33.17 16.54
CA LEU A 224 6.64 32.53 15.30
C LEU A 224 7.76 31.74 14.58
N PRO A 225 8.97 32.25 14.35
CA PRO A 225 9.99 31.47 13.64
C PRO A 225 10.61 30.33 14.47
N VAL A 226 10.55 30.41 15.81
CA VAL A 226 11.35 29.55 16.71
C VAL A 226 10.53 28.57 17.54
N SER A 227 9.19 28.64 17.50
CA SER A 227 8.32 27.80 18.31
C SER A 227 7.02 27.48 17.60
N PHE A 228 6.35 26.42 18.05
CA PHE A 228 4.97 26.15 17.68
C PHE A 228 4.04 26.99 18.55
N VAL A 229 3.42 28.02 17.94
CA VAL A 229 2.39 28.85 18.57
C VAL A 229 1.06 28.09 18.54
N LYS A 230 1.01 27.03 19.35
CA LYS A 230 -0.17 26.15 19.46
C LYS A 230 -1.36 26.92 20.01
N GLU A 231 -2.55 26.52 19.61
CA GLU A 231 -3.80 26.90 20.26
C GLU A 231 -3.73 26.79 21.79
N GLU A 232 -4.36 27.73 22.48
CA GLU A 232 -4.32 27.93 23.93
C GLU A 232 -2.94 28.26 24.54
N SER A 233 -1.86 28.29 23.76
CA SER A 233 -0.56 28.73 24.25
C SER A 233 -0.58 30.22 24.63
N ARG A 234 0.37 30.63 25.47
CA ARG A 234 0.53 32.04 25.87
C ARG A 234 0.62 32.98 24.67
N TYR A 235 1.44 32.64 23.67
CA TYR A 235 1.63 33.50 22.50
C TYR A 235 0.40 33.51 21.60
N HIS A 236 -0.31 32.39 21.48
CA HIS A 236 -1.58 32.34 20.76
C HIS A 236 -2.61 33.29 21.38
N LYS A 237 -2.78 33.26 22.70
CA LYS A 237 -3.71 34.16 23.41
C LYS A 237 -3.38 35.63 23.21
N ILE A 238 -2.09 36.00 23.30
CA ILE A 238 -1.63 37.37 23.05
C ILE A 238 -1.97 37.81 21.63
N LEU A 239 -1.72 36.96 20.61
CA LEU A 239 -2.01 37.32 19.22
C LEU A 239 -3.53 37.50 18.99
N LEU A 240 -4.37 36.67 19.59
CA LEU A 240 -5.83 36.83 19.55
C LEU A 240 -6.29 38.14 20.19
N GLU A 241 -5.73 38.52 21.35
CA GLU A 241 -6.01 39.80 22.02
C GLU A 241 -5.69 41.00 21.10
N HIS A 242 -4.68 40.85 20.24
CA HIS A 242 -4.27 41.83 19.24
C HIS A 242 -4.91 41.63 17.85
N LYS A 243 -6.06 40.94 17.77
CA LYS A 243 -6.90 40.79 16.57
C LYS A 243 -6.31 39.95 15.43
N TYR A 244 -5.36 39.08 15.73
CA TYR A 244 -5.01 38.01 14.79
C TYR A 244 -6.09 36.94 14.81
N THR A 245 -6.48 36.43 13.65
CA THR A 245 -7.36 35.26 13.57
C THR A 245 -6.57 33.97 13.84
N PRO A 246 -7.23 32.87 14.26
CA PRO A 246 -6.54 31.59 14.43
C PRO A 246 -5.85 31.09 13.15
N PHE A 247 -6.43 31.38 11.97
CA PHE A 247 -5.82 31.06 10.68
C PHE A 247 -4.56 31.90 10.42
N GLU A 248 -4.65 33.21 10.63
CA GLU A 248 -3.50 34.12 10.50
C GLU A 248 -2.33 33.72 11.39
N ILE A 249 -2.59 33.29 12.63
CA ILE A 249 -1.54 32.87 13.56
C ILE A 249 -0.76 31.67 13.01
N VAL A 250 -1.46 30.61 12.57
CA VAL A 250 -0.79 29.40 12.08
C VAL A 250 -0.10 29.65 10.74
N TYR A 251 -0.71 30.48 9.87
CA TYR A 251 -0.12 30.91 8.60
C TYR A 251 1.16 31.70 8.85
N ALA A 252 1.12 32.70 9.73
CA ALA A 252 2.30 33.47 10.11
C ALA A 252 3.37 32.60 10.76
N ASN A 253 2.98 31.57 11.54
CA ASN A 253 3.91 30.65 12.19
C ASN A 253 4.71 29.84 11.15
N ILE A 254 4.06 29.27 10.13
CA ILE A 254 4.77 28.52 9.07
C ILE A 254 5.55 29.43 8.13
N MET A 255 5.00 30.60 7.79
CA MET A 255 5.67 31.53 6.87
C MET A 255 6.92 32.14 7.50
N ALA A 256 6.89 32.48 8.79
CA ALA A 256 8.08 32.94 9.51
C ALA A 256 9.19 31.88 9.52
N VAL A 257 8.83 30.59 9.58
CA VAL A 257 9.78 29.47 9.45
C VAL A 257 10.36 29.39 8.03
N GLN A 258 9.52 29.52 7.00
CA GLN A 258 9.96 29.48 5.60
C GLN A 258 10.84 30.67 5.18
N CYS A 259 10.60 31.86 5.75
CA CYS A 259 11.43 33.04 5.47
C CYS A 259 12.83 32.96 6.10
N TYR A 260 13.05 32.10 7.08
CA TYR A 260 14.36 31.82 7.70
C TYR A 260 15.17 33.07 8.09
N VAL A 261 14.52 34.08 8.69
CA VAL A 261 15.15 35.39 8.94
C VAL A 261 15.95 35.43 10.25
N VAL A 262 15.70 34.52 11.19
CA VAL A 262 16.27 34.57 12.55
C VAL A 262 17.19 33.36 12.83
N PRO A 263 18.36 33.55 13.48
CA PRO A 263 19.16 32.42 13.98
C PRO A 263 18.37 31.56 14.98
N GLY A 264 18.35 30.25 14.77
CA GLY A 264 17.56 29.31 15.60
C GLY A 264 16.10 29.16 15.14
N THR A 265 15.74 29.68 13.97
CA THR A 265 14.48 29.34 13.28
C THR A 265 14.34 27.82 13.18
N LEU A 266 13.12 27.32 13.37
CA LEU A 266 12.83 25.89 13.27
C LEU A 266 13.27 25.36 11.89
N SER A 267 13.92 24.19 11.88
CA SER A 267 14.21 23.51 10.61
C SER A 267 12.89 23.09 9.94
N ILE A 268 12.80 23.27 8.62
CA ILE A 268 11.64 22.84 7.80
C ILE A 268 11.31 21.36 8.05
N GLY A 269 12.33 20.51 8.24
CA GLY A 269 12.15 19.08 8.49
C GLY A 269 11.90 18.70 9.95
N SER A 270 11.79 19.66 10.87
CA SER A 270 11.62 19.36 12.29
C SER A 270 10.22 18.85 12.61
N ILE A 271 10.10 17.97 13.62
CA ILE A 271 8.80 17.49 14.11
C ILE A 271 7.90 18.65 14.53
N VAL A 272 8.47 19.72 15.11
CA VAL A 272 7.73 20.91 15.55
C VAL A 272 7.12 21.62 14.34
N THR A 273 7.87 21.78 13.24
CA THR A 273 7.36 22.38 12.01
C THR A 273 6.25 21.55 11.38
N VAL A 274 6.38 20.22 11.38
CA VAL A 274 5.30 19.35 10.91
C VAL A 274 4.02 19.50 11.73
N LYS A 275 4.12 19.74 13.04
CA LYS A 275 2.94 20.05 13.87
C LYS A 275 2.26 21.36 13.44
N ILE A 276 3.04 22.39 13.11
CA ILE A 276 2.51 23.66 12.59
C ILE A 276 1.78 23.41 11.26
N VAL A 277 2.39 22.65 10.35
CA VAL A 277 1.79 22.32 9.05
C VAL A 277 0.50 21.50 9.20
N ILE A 278 0.47 20.50 10.09
CA ILE A 278 -0.74 19.73 10.39
C ILE A 278 -1.83 20.66 10.94
N ASP A 279 -1.50 21.57 11.88
CA ASP A 279 -2.47 22.53 12.43
C ASP A 279 -3.02 23.47 11.34
N LEU A 280 -2.16 23.92 10.41
CA LEU A 280 -2.58 24.72 9.26
C LEU A 280 -3.60 23.97 8.42
N PHE A 281 -3.28 22.75 7.98
CA PHE A 281 -4.20 21.98 7.13
C PHE A 281 -5.49 21.62 7.87
N ARG A 282 -5.45 21.34 9.17
CA ARG A 282 -6.66 21.12 9.99
C ARG A 282 -7.59 22.34 9.97
N ARG A 283 -7.03 23.55 10.10
CA ARG A 283 -7.79 24.80 10.04
C ARG A 283 -8.32 25.10 8.65
N VAL A 284 -7.52 24.85 7.60
CA VAL A 284 -7.95 24.97 6.19
C VAL A 284 -9.13 24.05 5.90
N LEU A 285 -9.00 22.76 6.23
CA LEU A 285 -10.04 21.77 5.94
C LEU A 285 -11.33 22.02 6.74
N SER A 286 -11.22 22.66 7.89
CA SER A 286 -12.38 23.03 8.72
C SER A 286 -12.90 24.45 8.46
N HIS A 287 -12.30 25.18 7.50
CA HIS A 287 -12.68 26.55 7.22
C HIS A 287 -14.05 26.60 6.53
N LYS A 288 -14.86 27.59 6.91
CA LYS A 288 -16.25 27.70 6.45
C LYS A 288 -16.40 28.53 5.18
N ASP A 289 -15.43 29.38 4.91
CA ASP A 289 -15.44 30.30 3.78
C ASP A 289 -14.38 29.88 2.74
N PRO A 290 -14.64 30.13 1.45
CA PRO A 290 -13.65 29.84 0.41
C PRO A 290 -12.39 30.68 0.62
N LEU A 291 -11.22 30.05 0.45
CA LEU A 291 -9.95 30.74 0.56
C LEU A 291 -9.59 31.41 -0.78
N PRO A 292 -8.81 32.51 -0.77
CA PRO A 292 -8.26 33.08 -2.00
C PRO A 292 -7.47 32.05 -2.82
N ALA A 293 -7.52 32.15 -4.15
CA ALA A 293 -6.81 31.23 -5.05
C ALA A 293 -5.30 31.14 -4.76
N ALA A 294 -4.67 32.26 -4.43
CA ALA A 294 -3.25 32.31 -4.03
C ALA A 294 -2.95 31.46 -2.77
N THR A 295 -3.90 31.35 -1.84
CA THR A 295 -3.78 30.52 -0.65
C THR A 295 -3.72 29.04 -1.04
N TYR A 296 -4.56 28.58 -1.96
CA TYR A 296 -4.53 27.19 -2.43
C TYR A 296 -3.24 26.87 -3.19
N THR A 297 -2.67 27.81 -3.94
CA THR A 297 -1.35 27.61 -4.57
C THR A 297 -0.26 27.40 -3.52
N PHE A 298 -0.21 28.25 -2.50
CA PHE A 298 0.71 28.07 -1.37
C PHE A 298 0.52 26.73 -0.65
N LEU A 299 -0.73 26.37 -0.33
CA LEU A 299 -1.07 25.13 0.36
C LEU A 299 -0.67 23.91 -0.47
N SER A 300 -0.81 23.96 -1.80
CA SER A 300 -0.41 22.88 -2.71
C SER A 300 1.10 22.65 -2.67
N GLU A 301 1.89 23.72 -2.76
CA GLU A 301 3.35 23.63 -2.67
C GLU A 301 3.78 23.08 -1.31
N LEU A 302 3.16 23.57 -0.23
CA LEU A 302 3.44 23.11 1.12
C LEU A 302 3.09 21.63 1.30
N PHE A 303 1.95 21.18 0.79
CA PHE A 303 1.54 19.78 0.86
C PHE A 303 2.56 18.88 0.16
N ILE A 304 2.93 19.22 -1.08
CA ILE A 304 3.92 18.47 -1.88
C ILE A 304 5.29 18.43 -1.19
N GLN A 305 5.71 19.53 -0.58
CA GLN A 305 6.97 19.59 0.16
C GLN A 305 6.96 18.61 1.34
N TYR A 306 5.91 18.64 2.15
CA TYR A 306 5.85 17.84 3.38
C TYR A 306 5.46 16.37 3.17
N ASP A 307 4.83 16.03 2.04
CA ASP A 307 4.61 14.63 1.67
C ASP A 307 5.91 13.91 1.24
N LYS A 308 6.91 14.64 0.75
CA LYS A 308 8.22 14.10 0.38
C LYS A 308 9.20 13.94 1.54
N LEU A 309 8.96 14.62 2.66
CA LEU A 309 9.89 14.60 3.79
C LEU A 309 9.67 13.32 4.63
N PRO A 310 10.74 12.61 5.06
CA PRO A 310 10.63 11.37 5.82
C PRO A 310 10.31 11.66 7.31
N ILE A 311 9.22 12.37 7.58
CA ILE A 311 8.93 12.88 8.93
C ILE A 311 7.82 12.07 9.58
N ARG A 312 8.12 11.53 10.76
CA ARG A 312 7.13 10.86 11.60
C ARG A 312 6.57 11.83 12.63
N CYS A 313 5.27 12.11 12.57
CA CYS A 313 4.59 12.96 13.55
C CYS A 313 3.27 12.30 13.99
N TYR A 314 2.99 12.30 15.30
CA TYR A 314 1.82 11.62 15.89
C TYR A 314 1.68 10.13 15.53
N GLY A 315 2.80 9.44 15.24
CA GLY A 315 2.79 8.04 14.81
C GLY A 315 2.55 7.83 13.31
N TYR A 316 2.25 8.90 12.56
CA TYR A 316 2.03 8.87 11.12
C TYR A 316 3.30 9.16 10.35
N SER A 317 3.45 8.52 9.19
CA SER A 317 4.62 8.63 8.32
C SER A 317 4.45 9.65 7.20
N LYS A 318 3.21 10.02 6.90
CA LYS A 318 2.84 10.99 5.87
C LYS A 318 1.89 12.04 6.41
N LEU A 319 1.88 13.22 5.76
CA LEU A 319 0.99 14.31 6.11
C LEU A 319 -0.49 13.90 5.95
N LEU A 320 -0.83 13.22 4.85
CA LEU A 320 -2.21 12.78 4.60
C LEU A 320 -2.73 11.86 5.70
N GLU A 321 -1.89 10.96 6.22
CA GLU A 321 -2.26 10.04 7.31
C GLU A 321 -2.62 10.81 8.59
N ALA A 322 -1.90 11.90 8.89
CA ALA A 322 -2.15 12.74 10.07
C ALA A 322 -3.41 13.63 9.94
N LEU A 323 -3.98 13.73 8.74
CA LEU A 323 -5.22 14.46 8.43
C LEU A 323 -6.46 13.54 8.37
N ASN A 324 -6.33 12.25 8.69
CA ASN A 324 -7.45 11.30 8.70
C ASN A 324 -8.45 11.49 9.86
N GLU A 325 -8.10 12.23 10.92
CA GLU A 325 -8.94 12.39 12.12
C GLU A 325 -10.06 13.40 11.90
N GLN A 326 -11.35 13.01 12.05
CA GLN A 326 -12.56 13.85 12.29
C GLN A 326 -12.62 15.25 11.65
N LEU A 327 -12.01 15.45 10.49
CA LEU A 327 -12.09 16.68 9.72
C LEU A 327 -13.19 16.52 8.69
N THR A 328 -13.92 17.59 8.42
CA THR A 328 -15.00 17.56 7.44
C THR A 328 -14.98 18.86 6.66
N ILE A 329 -14.68 18.75 5.36
CA ILE A 329 -14.59 19.89 4.47
C ILE A 329 -15.97 20.50 4.28
N GLN A 330 -16.07 21.81 4.46
CA GLN A 330 -17.35 22.54 4.40
C GLN A 330 -17.58 23.26 3.07
N THR A 331 -16.51 23.60 2.35
CA THR A 331 -16.57 24.44 1.13
C THR A 331 -16.25 23.64 -0.12
N VAL A 332 -16.94 23.93 -1.22
CA VAL A 332 -16.71 23.34 -2.55
C VAL A 332 -15.26 23.52 -3.02
N ASP A 333 -14.70 24.72 -2.90
CA ASP A 333 -13.34 25.01 -3.40
C ASP A 333 -12.27 24.21 -2.67
N THR A 334 -12.31 24.18 -1.32
CA THR A 334 -11.39 23.35 -0.53
C THR A 334 -11.58 21.86 -0.83
N PHE A 335 -12.80 21.42 -1.09
CA PHE A 335 -13.09 20.04 -1.44
C PHE A 335 -12.44 19.67 -2.77
N ALA A 336 -12.69 20.46 -3.82
CA ALA A 336 -12.12 20.26 -5.14
C ALA A 336 -10.58 20.30 -5.09
N TRP A 337 -10.01 21.30 -4.41
CA TRP A 337 -8.57 21.41 -4.21
C TRP A 337 -7.99 20.18 -3.49
N PHE A 338 -8.55 19.76 -2.35
CA PHE A 338 -8.03 18.66 -1.55
C PHE A 338 -8.18 17.30 -2.25
N SER A 339 -9.18 17.14 -3.13
CA SER A 339 -9.35 15.95 -3.96
C SER A 339 -8.11 15.65 -4.83
N ASN A 340 -7.29 16.65 -5.16
CA ASN A 340 -6.05 16.46 -5.91
C ASN A 340 -5.00 15.64 -5.13
N PHE A 341 -5.08 15.64 -3.79
CA PHE A 341 -4.10 14.99 -2.91
C PHE A 341 -4.64 13.74 -2.22
N ALA A 342 -5.94 13.70 -1.91
CA ALA A 342 -6.58 12.61 -1.17
C ALA A 342 -7.52 11.77 -2.05
N GLN A 343 -7.66 10.48 -1.75
CA GLN A 343 -8.70 9.65 -2.37
C GLN A 343 -10.08 10.04 -1.84
N VAL A 344 -11.12 9.94 -2.66
CA VAL A 344 -12.51 10.32 -2.29
C VAL A 344 -13.08 9.53 -1.11
N THR A 345 -12.46 8.40 -0.74
CA THR A 345 -12.79 7.61 0.46
C THR A 345 -12.20 8.19 1.76
N HIS A 346 -11.40 9.25 1.66
CA HIS A 346 -10.80 9.89 2.82
C HIS A 346 -11.87 10.57 3.70
N PRO A 347 -11.81 10.45 5.04
CA PRO A 347 -12.85 10.95 5.95
C PRO A 347 -13.18 12.44 5.80
N ALA A 348 -12.21 13.26 5.36
CA ALA A 348 -12.40 14.69 5.08
C ALA A 348 -13.56 14.99 4.10
N PHE A 349 -13.91 14.05 3.22
CA PHE A 349 -14.97 14.20 2.23
C PHE A 349 -16.36 13.79 2.74
N ALA A 350 -16.49 13.40 4.02
CA ALA A 350 -17.73 12.85 4.58
C ALA A 350 -18.93 13.81 4.61
N ALA A 351 -18.74 15.12 4.40
CA ALA A 351 -19.86 16.06 4.25
C ALA A 351 -20.48 16.08 2.85
N PHE A 352 -19.90 15.38 1.88
CA PHE A 352 -20.50 15.26 0.56
C PHE A 352 -21.83 14.51 0.67
N ASP A 353 -22.88 15.16 0.20
CA ASP A 353 -24.22 14.60 0.06
C ASP A 353 -24.75 15.04 -1.29
N ILE A 354 -25.05 14.10 -2.17
CA ILE A 354 -25.54 14.39 -3.52
C ILE A 354 -26.88 15.15 -3.50
N LEU A 355 -27.66 15.00 -2.43
CA LEU A 355 -28.95 15.68 -2.24
C LEU A 355 -28.79 17.14 -1.77
N ASP A 356 -27.61 17.52 -1.25
CA ASP A 356 -27.31 18.88 -0.85
C ASP A 356 -26.78 19.69 -2.04
N SER A 357 -27.59 20.65 -2.50
CA SER A 357 -27.29 21.47 -3.69
C SER A 357 -26.01 22.29 -3.57
N LYS A 358 -25.47 22.48 -2.35
CA LYS A 358 -24.19 23.18 -2.20
C LYS A 358 -23.04 22.47 -2.91
N TRP A 359 -23.17 21.17 -3.21
CA TRP A 359 -22.13 20.37 -3.84
C TRP A 359 -22.28 20.24 -5.36
N ASP A 360 -23.31 20.84 -5.97
CA ASP A 360 -23.62 20.68 -7.39
C ASP A 360 -22.44 21.08 -8.29
N ASP A 361 -21.75 22.16 -7.95
CA ASP A 361 -20.60 22.69 -8.70
C ASP A 361 -19.38 21.74 -8.70
N LEU A 362 -19.32 20.76 -7.79
CA LEU A 362 -18.21 19.81 -7.76
C LEU A 362 -18.09 19.01 -9.06
N LYS A 363 -19.19 18.78 -9.78
CA LYS A 363 -19.16 18.00 -11.03
C LYS A 363 -18.23 18.63 -12.08
N ASP A 364 -18.10 19.95 -12.08
CA ASP A 364 -17.33 20.72 -13.05
C ASP A 364 -15.91 21.00 -12.54
N LEU A 365 -15.70 20.87 -11.22
CA LEU A 365 -14.43 21.16 -10.56
C LEU A 365 -13.54 19.92 -10.36
N ILE A 366 -14.09 18.70 -10.45
CA ILE A 366 -13.32 17.46 -10.33
C ILE A 366 -13.52 16.53 -11.53
N PRO A 367 -12.54 15.66 -11.87
CA PRO A 367 -12.67 14.73 -12.99
C PRO A 367 -13.91 13.82 -12.88
N PRO A 368 -14.61 13.50 -13.99
CA PRO A 368 -15.84 12.69 -13.98
C PRO A 368 -15.70 11.33 -13.28
N GLU A 369 -14.57 10.64 -13.49
CA GLU A 369 -14.29 9.35 -12.83
C GLU A 369 -14.16 9.47 -11.30
N ARG A 370 -13.66 10.62 -10.81
CA ARG A 370 -13.55 10.89 -9.37
C ARG A 370 -14.89 11.27 -8.79
N TYR A 371 -15.67 12.08 -9.51
CA TYR A 371 -17.04 12.42 -9.12
C TYR A 371 -17.92 11.17 -9.01
N LEU A 372 -17.82 10.25 -9.97
CA LEU A 372 -18.48 8.94 -9.91
C LEU A 372 -18.11 8.16 -8.64
N LYS A 373 -16.81 8.02 -8.34
CA LYS A 373 -16.35 7.31 -7.14
C LYS A 373 -16.80 7.98 -5.84
N LEU A 374 -16.91 9.31 -5.83
CA LEU A 374 -17.40 10.08 -4.70
C LEU A 374 -18.89 9.84 -4.47
N PHE A 375 -19.69 9.91 -5.53
CA PHE A 375 -21.11 9.55 -5.51
C PHE A 375 -21.31 8.11 -5.00
N GLU A 376 -20.59 7.15 -5.57
CA GLU A 376 -20.68 5.74 -5.18
C GLU A 376 -20.28 5.49 -3.73
N ALA A 377 -19.35 6.27 -3.17
CA ALA A 377 -18.96 6.18 -1.76
C ALA A 377 -20.06 6.63 -0.79
N GLY A 378 -21.00 7.45 -1.26
CA GLY A 378 -22.19 7.86 -0.51
C GLY A 378 -23.32 6.83 -0.51
N LEU A 379 -23.27 5.79 -1.36
CA LEU A 379 -24.26 4.73 -1.38
C LEU A 379 -23.90 3.64 -0.37
N THR A 380 -24.68 3.52 0.70
CA THR A 380 -24.38 2.61 1.81
C THR A 380 -25.43 1.52 2.00
N ASN A 381 -25.04 0.42 2.67
CA ASN A 381 -25.90 -0.76 2.88
C ASN A 381 -27.10 -0.48 3.80
N ASP A 382 -27.05 0.55 4.65
CA ASP A 382 -28.13 0.94 5.56
C ASP A 382 -29.27 1.70 4.85
N MET A 383 -29.03 2.25 3.66
CA MET A 383 -30.05 2.93 2.88
C MET A 383 -31.12 1.96 2.36
N ASP A 384 -32.37 2.41 2.30
CA ASP A 384 -33.43 1.67 1.65
C ASP A 384 -33.44 1.91 0.12
N LYS A 385 -34.31 1.18 -0.58
CA LYS A 385 -34.45 1.29 -2.04
C LYS A 385 -34.84 2.71 -2.48
N ALA A 386 -35.71 3.39 -1.74
CA ALA A 386 -36.20 4.72 -2.11
C ALA A 386 -35.10 5.78 -1.94
N ALA A 387 -34.32 5.70 -0.87
CA ALA A 387 -33.17 6.57 -0.62
C ALA A 387 -32.12 6.41 -1.71
N ILE A 388 -31.74 5.17 -2.07
CA ILE A 388 -30.78 4.92 -3.16
C ILE A 388 -31.31 5.46 -4.49
N GLN A 389 -32.59 5.23 -4.80
CA GLN A 389 -33.19 5.76 -6.03
C GLN A 389 -33.14 7.30 -6.07
N SER A 390 -33.46 7.98 -4.96
CA SER A 390 -33.37 9.44 -4.88
C SER A 390 -31.94 9.96 -5.12
N HIS A 391 -30.92 9.23 -4.67
CA HIS A 391 -29.52 9.59 -4.90
C HIS A 391 -29.15 9.42 -6.39
N ILE A 392 -29.58 8.33 -7.00
CA ILE A 392 -29.39 8.06 -8.43
C ILE A 392 -30.09 9.13 -9.28
N ASP A 393 -31.35 9.42 -9.01
CA ASP A 393 -32.12 10.43 -9.75
C ASP A 393 -31.46 11.81 -9.66
N ARG A 394 -30.90 12.15 -8.49
CA ARG A 394 -30.17 13.39 -8.28
C ARG A 394 -28.85 13.42 -9.05
N PHE A 395 -28.10 12.32 -9.05
CA PHE A 395 -26.88 12.19 -9.85
C PHE A 395 -27.18 12.35 -11.35
N ASP A 396 -28.23 11.70 -11.85
CA ASP A 396 -28.66 11.76 -13.25
C ASP A 396 -29.06 13.20 -13.62
N ALA A 397 -29.75 13.92 -12.73
CA ALA A 397 -30.13 15.32 -12.94
C ALA A 397 -28.94 16.28 -12.97
N ILE A 398 -27.95 16.08 -12.11
CA ILE A 398 -26.76 16.94 -12.01
C ILE A 398 -25.80 16.71 -13.20
N THR A 399 -25.56 15.45 -13.54
CA THR A 399 -24.57 15.08 -14.56
C THR A 399 -25.13 15.03 -15.98
N GLY A 400 -26.44 14.84 -16.13
CA GLY A 400 -27.10 14.68 -17.42
C GLY A 400 -26.84 13.33 -18.10
N ASP A 401 -26.13 12.39 -17.44
CA ASP A 401 -25.98 11.00 -17.89
C ASP A 401 -26.60 10.07 -16.85
N SER A 402 -27.09 8.92 -17.30
CA SER A 402 -27.72 7.97 -16.38
C SER A 402 -26.69 7.07 -15.70
N TYR A 403 -26.68 7.06 -14.37
CA TYR A 403 -25.80 6.22 -13.56
C TYR A 403 -25.97 4.74 -13.89
N LEU A 404 -27.21 4.26 -14.00
CA LEU A 404 -27.48 2.85 -14.33
C LEU A 404 -26.97 2.49 -15.74
N ASN A 405 -27.00 3.42 -16.68
CA ASN A 405 -26.43 3.20 -18.01
C ASN A 405 -24.89 3.13 -18.00
N GLN A 406 -24.22 3.58 -16.94
CA GLN A 406 -22.76 3.46 -16.86
C GLN A 406 -22.29 2.01 -16.76
N TYR A 407 -23.05 1.12 -16.10
CA TYR A 407 -22.74 -0.32 -16.06
C TYR A 407 -22.76 -0.98 -17.44
N ARG A 408 -23.47 -0.39 -18.41
CA ARG A 408 -23.51 -0.86 -19.81
C ARG A 408 -22.32 -0.35 -20.64
N LYS A 409 -21.68 0.73 -20.19
CA LYS A 409 -20.57 1.40 -20.88
C LYS A 409 -19.21 1.06 -20.27
N ASN A 410 -19.15 0.71 -18.98
CA ASN A 410 -17.90 0.62 -18.22
C ASN A 410 -17.93 -0.54 -17.20
N SER A 411 -16.81 -1.26 -17.09
CA SER A 411 -16.65 -2.33 -16.09
C SER A 411 -16.13 -1.88 -14.72
N ASN A 412 -15.77 -0.61 -14.54
CA ASN A 412 -15.19 -0.11 -13.29
C ASN A 412 -16.20 0.54 -12.31
N CYS A 413 -17.50 0.51 -12.62
CA CYS A 413 -18.54 0.98 -11.72
C CYS A 413 -18.59 0.12 -10.45
N ARG A 414 -18.71 0.77 -9.30
CA ARG A 414 -18.78 0.11 -7.98
C ARG A 414 -20.23 -0.10 -7.62
N CYS A 415 -20.53 -0.66 -6.45
CA CYS A 415 -21.90 -0.75 -5.91
C CYS A 415 -22.91 -1.63 -6.68
N PHE A 416 -22.54 -2.34 -7.76
CA PHE A 416 -23.46 -3.22 -8.49
C PHE A 416 -24.17 -4.21 -7.55
N SER A 417 -23.42 -4.84 -6.64
CA SER A 417 -23.99 -5.78 -5.66
C SER A 417 -25.04 -5.14 -4.74
N LEU A 418 -24.76 -3.93 -4.25
CA LEU A 418 -25.70 -3.17 -3.42
C LEU A 418 -27.01 -2.89 -4.20
N LEU A 419 -26.89 -2.45 -5.45
CA LEU A 419 -28.06 -2.14 -6.28
C LEU A 419 -28.92 -3.37 -6.58
N VAL A 420 -28.30 -4.54 -6.77
CA VAL A 420 -29.02 -5.82 -6.95
C VAL A 420 -29.71 -6.23 -5.65
N GLU A 421 -28.99 -6.17 -4.52
CA GLU A 421 -29.53 -6.58 -3.21
C GLU A 421 -30.71 -5.72 -2.76
N LYS A 422 -30.68 -4.43 -3.09
CA LYS A 422 -31.76 -3.47 -2.81
C LYS A 422 -32.86 -3.47 -3.88
N GLY A 423 -32.72 -4.30 -4.92
CA GLY A 423 -33.71 -4.47 -5.98
C GLY A 423 -33.87 -3.25 -6.89
N ILE A 424 -32.82 -2.44 -7.04
CA ILE A 424 -32.72 -1.37 -8.05
C ILE A 424 -32.38 -1.99 -9.41
N ILE A 425 -31.43 -2.93 -9.43
CA ILE A 425 -31.07 -3.70 -10.63
C ILE A 425 -31.69 -5.09 -10.52
N ASP A 426 -32.44 -5.47 -11.56
CA ASP A 426 -32.91 -6.84 -11.76
C ASP A 426 -31.93 -7.61 -12.67
N LEU A 427 -31.29 -8.65 -12.13
CA LEU A 427 -30.27 -9.43 -12.85
C LEU A 427 -30.80 -10.03 -14.14
N TRP A 428 -32.04 -10.52 -14.13
CA TRP A 428 -32.64 -11.17 -15.29
C TRP A 428 -32.86 -10.19 -16.43
N THR A 429 -33.43 -9.03 -16.11
CA THR A 429 -33.67 -7.95 -17.08
C THR A 429 -32.36 -7.46 -17.67
N GLU A 430 -31.32 -7.28 -16.86
CA GLU A 430 -30.01 -6.81 -17.36
C GLU A 430 -29.30 -7.86 -18.21
N PHE A 431 -29.43 -9.14 -17.86
CA PHE A 431 -28.95 -10.25 -18.68
C PHE A 431 -29.66 -10.29 -20.05
N GLN A 432 -30.99 -10.21 -20.07
CA GLN A 432 -31.76 -10.23 -21.32
C GLN A 432 -31.47 -9.01 -22.20
N ALA A 433 -31.26 -7.83 -21.60
CA ALA A 433 -30.86 -6.63 -22.33
C ALA A 433 -29.45 -6.75 -22.94
N SER A 434 -28.60 -7.64 -22.41
CA SER A 434 -27.24 -7.87 -22.88
C SER A 434 -27.15 -8.84 -24.06
N ILE A 435 -28.27 -9.44 -24.48
CA ILE A 435 -28.36 -10.43 -25.55
C ILE A 435 -29.38 -9.97 -26.60
N ASP A 436 -29.03 -10.08 -27.88
CA ASP A 436 -29.94 -9.75 -28.97
C ASP A 436 -30.93 -10.89 -29.28
N ARG A 437 -31.91 -10.64 -30.17
CA ARG A 437 -32.91 -11.64 -30.57
C ARG A 437 -32.33 -12.88 -31.24
N THR A 438 -31.09 -12.82 -31.71
CA THR A 438 -30.37 -13.95 -32.34
C THR A 438 -29.52 -14.73 -31.34
N GLY A 439 -29.46 -14.29 -30.08
CA GLY A 439 -28.66 -14.91 -29.03
C GLY A 439 -27.20 -14.51 -29.06
N ASN A 440 -26.84 -13.38 -29.69
CA ASN A 440 -25.49 -12.82 -29.63
C ASN A 440 -25.38 -11.78 -28.52
N ILE A 441 -24.18 -11.64 -27.93
CA ILE A 441 -23.93 -10.69 -26.86
C ILE A 441 -23.81 -9.29 -27.47
N CYS A 442 -24.72 -8.38 -27.10
CA CYS A 442 -24.71 -6.97 -27.50
C CYS A 442 -24.34 -6.01 -26.36
N GLY A 443 -24.37 -6.48 -25.10
CA GLY A 443 -24.00 -5.70 -23.91
C GLY A 443 -22.89 -6.37 -23.08
N PRO A 444 -21.63 -6.39 -23.55
CA PRO A 444 -20.56 -7.15 -22.89
C PRO A 444 -20.19 -6.64 -21.49
N GLU A 445 -20.22 -5.32 -21.26
CA GLU A 445 -19.87 -4.73 -19.96
C GLU A 445 -20.92 -5.03 -18.89
N ALA A 446 -22.20 -4.85 -19.20
CA ALA A 446 -23.30 -5.19 -18.29
C ALA A 446 -23.28 -6.69 -17.95
N LEU A 447 -23.06 -7.54 -18.96
CA LEU A 447 -22.94 -8.98 -18.77
C LEU A 447 -21.76 -9.35 -17.86
N LYS A 448 -20.64 -8.62 -17.91
CA LYS A 448 -19.50 -8.83 -17.01
C LYS A 448 -19.86 -8.57 -15.54
N HIS A 449 -20.66 -7.53 -15.26
CA HIS A 449 -21.18 -7.26 -13.91
C HIS A 449 -22.11 -8.38 -13.43
N VAL A 450 -23.05 -8.81 -14.27
CA VAL A 450 -23.93 -9.94 -13.97
C VAL A 450 -23.12 -11.20 -13.67
N LYS A 451 -22.17 -11.57 -14.54
CA LYS A 451 -21.25 -12.72 -14.35
C LYS A 451 -20.51 -12.65 -13.01
N SER A 452 -19.96 -11.49 -12.69
CA SER A 452 -19.21 -11.30 -11.45
C SER A 452 -20.11 -11.43 -10.22
N TYR A 453 -21.35 -10.94 -10.28
CA TYR A 453 -22.29 -11.01 -9.16
C TYR A 453 -22.79 -12.43 -8.90
N ILE A 454 -23.18 -13.15 -9.96
CA ILE A 454 -23.74 -14.51 -9.83
C ILE A 454 -22.67 -15.58 -9.55
N TYR A 455 -21.39 -15.21 -9.62
CA TYR A 455 -20.28 -16.13 -9.40
C TYR A 455 -20.39 -16.80 -8.02
N LYS A 456 -20.15 -18.13 -7.96
CA LYS A 456 -20.28 -18.98 -6.77
C LYS A 456 -21.68 -19.10 -6.15
N CYS A 457 -22.69 -18.46 -6.75
CA CYS A 457 -24.06 -18.40 -6.21
C CYS A 457 -24.07 -18.06 -4.71
N SER A 458 -23.48 -16.90 -4.36
CA SER A 458 -23.27 -16.51 -2.96
C SER A 458 -24.45 -15.75 -2.34
N THR A 459 -25.46 -15.36 -3.13
CA THR A 459 -26.64 -14.61 -2.65
C THR A 459 -27.94 -15.24 -3.13
N ILE A 460 -29.06 -14.91 -2.49
CA ILE A 460 -30.40 -15.38 -2.90
C ILE A 460 -30.78 -14.86 -4.30
N GLN A 461 -30.35 -13.65 -4.67
CA GLN A 461 -30.60 -13.07 -5.99
C GLN A 461 -29.84 -13.84 -7.08
N ALA A 462 -28.60 -14.26 -6.81
CA ALA A 462 -27.84 -15.13 -7.72
C ALA A 462 -28.53 -16.50 -7.88
N PHE A 463 -29.06 -17.07 -6.79
CA PHE A 463 -29.82 -18.32 -6.86
C PHE A 463 -31.09 -18.18 -7.71
N GLN A 464 -31.90 -17.14 -7.45
CA GLN A 464 -33.12 -16.85 -8.23
C GLN A 464 -32.82 -16.59 -9.71
N PHE A 465 -31.69 -15.97 -10.01
CA PHE A 465 -31.23 -15.81 -11.39
C PHE A 465 -30.98 -17.17 -12.06
N TYR A 466 -30.24 -18.09 -11.41
CA TYR A 466 -30.01 -19.43 -11.96
C TYR A 466 -31.29 -20.26 -12.05
N GLU A 467 -32.20 -20.11 -11.07
CA GLU A 467 -33.51 -20.77 -11.05
C GLU A 467 -34.34 -20.43 -12.29
N LYS A 468 -34.20 -19.21 -12.81
CA LYS A 468 -34.83 -18.78 -14.06
C LYS A 468 -34.00 -19.11 -15.30
N PHE A 469 -32.68 -18.98 -15.21
CA PHE A 469 -31.76 -19.13 -16.33
C PHE A 469 -31.61 -20.57 -16.81
N LEU A 470 -31.39 -21.52 -15.88
CA LEU A 470 -31.05 -22.90 -16.25
C LEU A 470 -32.19 -23.63 -16.98
N PRO A 471 -33.47 -23.47 -16.62
CA PRO A 471 -34.56 -24.06 -17.40
C PRO A 471 -34.68 -23.55 -18.84
N GLU A 472 -34.31 -22.29 -19.10
CA GLU A 472 -34.44 -21.66 -20.42
C GLU A 472 -33.21 -21.89 -21.31
N TYR A 473 -32.01 -21.82 -20.73
CA TYR A 473 -30.75 -21.83 -21.48
C TYR A 473 -29.87 -23.06 -21.20
N GLY A 474 -30.11 -23.77 -20.11
CA GLY A 474 -29.29 -24.90 -19.65
C GLY A 474 -27.83 -24.53 -19.40
N PHE A 475 -27.01 -25.55 -19.15
CA PHE A 475 -25.57 -25.33 -18.99
C PHE A 475 -24.83 -25.05 -20.29
N ALA A 476 -25.41 -25.39 -21.45
CA ALA A 476 -24.90 -24.92 -22.74
C ALA A 476 -24.95 -23.39 -22.85
N GLY A 477 -26.05 -22.79 -22.39
CA GLY A 477 -26.16 -21.35 -22.25
C GLY A 477 -25.22 -20.78 -21.20
N TYR A 478 -25.02 -21.45 -20.06
CA TYR A 478 -24.03 -21.04 -19.07
C TYR A 478 -22.63 -20.95 -19.68
N GLU A 479 -22.19 -21.99 -20.40
CA GLU A 479 -20.88 -22.03 -21.07
C GLU A 479 -20.73 -20.92 -22.11
N LYS A 480 -21.81 -20.60 -22.84
CA LYS A 480 -21.82 -19.55 -23.86
C LYS A 480 -21.82 -18.13 -23.25
N TYR A 481 -22.68 -17.89 -22.26
CA TYR A 481 -22.99 -16.53 -21.81
C TYR A 481 -22.40 -16.15 -20.47
N LEU A 482 -22.21 -17.07 -19.53
CA LEU A 482 -21.94 -16.76 -18.13
C LEU A 482 -20.60 -17.30 -17.61
N LYS A 483 -19.99 -18.27 -18.28
CA LYS A 483 -18.73 -18.87 -17.87
C LYS A 483 -17.60 -17.84 -17.74
N PRO A 484 -16.91 -17.78 -16.58
CA PRO A 484 -15.68 -17.00 -16.42
C PRO A 484 -14.49 -17.65 -17.15
N GLU A 485 -13.53 -16.85 -17.64
CA GLU A 485 -12.39 -17.34 -18.45
C GLU A 485 -11.56 -18.46 -17.81
N HIS A 486 -11.42 -18.45 -16.49
CA HIS A 486 -10.62 -19.42 -15.73
C HIS A 486 -11.42 -20.13 -14.64
N SER A 487 -12.72 -20.30 -14.84
CA SER A 487 -13.58 -20.95 -13.83
C SER A 487 -14.72 -21.75 -14.47
N SER A 488 -15.40 -22.53 -13.62
CA SER A 488 -16.55 -23.34 -13.98
C SER A 488 -17.69 -23.12 -12.98
N PHE A 489 -18.89 -23.62 -13.31
CA PHE A 489 -20.05 -23.50 -12.42
C PHE A 489 -19.79 -24.11 -11.03
N THR A 490 -18.92 -25.12 -10.95
CA THR A 490 -18.48 -25.77 -9.70
C THR A 490 -17.73 -24.86 -8.73
N ALA A 491 -17.29 -23.67 -9.15
CA ALA A 491 -16.53 -22.77 -8.32
C ALA A 491 -17.34 -22.30 -7.11
N GLY A 492 -16.76 -22.40 -5.91
CA GLY A 492 -17.44 -22.10 -4.64
C GLY A 492 -18.30 -23.24 -4.09
N PHE A 493 -18.40 -24.36 -4.81
CA PHE A 493 -19.08 -25.57 -4.34
C PHE A 493 -18.15 -26.75 -4.19
N ILE A 494 -17.13 -26.86 -5.05
CA ILE A 494 -16.25 -28.03 -5.14
C ILE A 494 -14.80 -27.58 -5.19
N GLU A 495 -13.96 -28.20 -4.35
CA GLU A 495 -12.51 -28.08 -4.41
C GLU A 495 -11.89 -29.33 -5.05
N PHE A 496 -10.92 -29.14 -5.95
CA PHE A 496 -10.28 -30.24 -6.67
C PHE A 496 -8.83 -30.46 -6.21
N ARG A 497 -8.43 -31.74 -6.07
CA ARG A 497 -7.06 -32.19 -5.82
C ARG A 497 -6.33 -32.46 -7.15
N TYR A 498 -5.66 -31.43 -7.68
CA TYR A 498 -4.88 -31.43 -8.93
C TYR A 498 -5.67 -31.82 -10.22
N ALA A 499 -5.38 -31.12 -11.33
CA ALA A 499 -5.87 -31.43 -12.68
C ALA A 499 -7.40 -31.67 -12.82
N ASP A 500 -8.24 -30.97 -12.06
CA ASP A 500 -9.71 -30.89 -12.18
C ASP A 500 -10.49 -32.23 -12.21
N SER A 501 -9.87 -33.33 -11.81
CA SER A 501 -10.41 -34.69 -11.97
C SER A 501 -10.71 -35.39 -10.64
N ASN A 502 -10.10 -34.96 -9.54
CA ASN A 502 -10.37 -35.51 -8.21
C ASN A 502 -10.98 -34.43 -7.32
N VAL A 503 -12.17 -34.70 -6.77
CA VAL A 503 -12.84 -33.83 -5.81
C VAL A 503 -12.28 -34.08 -4.42
N ASP A 504 -11.88 -33.00 -3.75
CA ASP A 504 -11.40 -33.04 -2.38
C ASP A 504 -12.53 -32.82 -1.39
N SER A 505 -13.30 -31.74 -1.59
CA SER A 505 -14.36 -31.30 -0.70
C SER A 505 -15.57 -30.77 -1.47
N ILE A 506 -16.75 -30.82 -0.84
CA ILE A 506 -18.02 -30.28 -1.36
C ILE A 506 -18.63 -29.41 -0.27
N THR A 507 -19.05 -28.19 -0.64
CA THR A 507 -19.69 -27.20 0.23
C THR A 507 -21.02 -26.75 -0.38
N LEU A 508 -22.13 -27.32 0.09
CA LEU A 508 -23.49 -27.02 -0.38
C LEU A 508 -24.18 -25.97 0.51
N GLU A 509 -23.69 -25.76 1.72
CA GLU A 509 -24.28 -24.89 2.71
C GLU A 509 -24.27 -23.43 2.23
N ARG A 510 -25.42 -22.77 2.35
CA ARG A 510 -25.60 -21.34 2.05
C ARG A 510 -26.47 -20.74 3.13
N ASP A 511 -26.02 -19.64 3.74
CA ASP A 511 -26.74 -19.00 4.84
C ASP A 511 -28.18 -18.62 4.45
N TYR A 512 -28.37 -18.18 3.21
CA TYR A 512 -29.68 -17.78 2.67
C TYR A 512 -30.58 -18.96 2.27
N LEU A 513 -30.10 -20.21 2.32
CA LEU A 513 -30.87 -21.43 2.03
C LEU A 513 -30.97 -22.38 3.23
N LYS A 514 -30.46 -21.99 4.41
CA LYS A 514 -30.29 -22.89 5.56
C LYS A 514 -31.59 -23.59 6.00
N ASP A 515 -32.73 -22.93 5.84
CA ASP A 515 -34.06 -23.46 6.20
C ASP A 515 -34.88 -23.94 4.99
N ASP A 516 -34.29 -23.93 3.77
CA ASP A 516 -34.96 -24.29 2.52
C ASP A 516 -34.28 -25.52 1.88
N VAL A 517 -34.67 -26.69 2.38
CA VAL A 517 -34.18 -28.00 1.92
C VAL A 517 -34.42 -28.18 0.42
N ALA A 518 -35.58 -27.74 -0.09
CA ALA A 518 -35.95 -27.90 -1.49
C ALA A 518 -34.99 -27.14 -2.41
N LYS A 519 -34.65 -25.89 -2.10
CA LYS A 519 -33.68 -25.11 -2.88
C LYS A 519 -32.26 -25.66 -2.79
N THR A 520 -31.88 -26.19 -1.63
CA THR A 520 -30.57 -26.85 -1.47
C THR A 520 -30.50 -28.13 -2.32
N THR A 521 -31.59 -28.89 -2.44
CA THR A 521 -31.69 -30.04 -3.36
C THR A 521 -31.59 -29.61 -4.82
N ILE A 522 -32.24 -28.50 -5.21
CA ILE A 522 -32.13 -27.94 -6.57
C ILE A 522 -30.66 -27.58 -6.88
N LEU A 523 -29.96 -26.93 -5.94
CA LEU A 523 -28.55 -26.59 -6.09
C LEU A 523 -27.67 -27.83 -6.32
N LEU A 524 -27.93 -28.90 -5.56
CA LEU A 524 -27.24 -30.18 -5.74
C LEU A 524 -27.49 -30.76 -7.13
N SER A 525 -28.74 -30.73 -7.61
CA SER A 525 -29.10 -31.24 -8.94
C SER A 525 -28.38 -30.48 -10.07
N TRP A 526 -28.26 -29.15 -9.95
CA TRP A 526 -27.49 -28.33 -10.89
C TRP A 526 -26.01 -28.70 -10.91
N LEU A 527 -25.41 -28.95 -9.75
CA LEU A 527 -24.01 -29.36 -9.67
C LEU A 527 -23.77 -30.75 -10.28
N GLU A 528 -24.67 -31.69 -10.00
CA GLU A 528 -24.63 -33.04 -10.57
C GLU A 528 -24.74 -32.99 -12.10
N GLU A 529 -25.72 -32.27 -12.64
CA GLU A 529 -25.93 -32.10 -14.08
C GLU A 529 -24.72 -31.47 -14.77
N TYR A 530 -24.17 -30.38 -14.22
CA TYR A 530 -22.99 -29.73 -14.80
C TYR A 530 -21.76 -30.64 -14.80
N LEU A 531 -21.49 -31.35 -13.69
CA LEU A 531 -20.38 -32.29 -13.61
C LEU A 531 -20.53 -33.43 -14.60
N PHE A 532 -21.73 -34.00 -14.71
CA PHE A 532 -22.00 -35.08 -15.65
C PHE A 532 -21.74 -34.65 -17.09
N GLN A 533 -22.16 -33.44 -17.46
CA GLN A 533 -22.05 -32.95 -18.84
C GLN A 533 -20.64 -32.45 -19.19
N TYR A 534 -19.96 -31.73 -18.30
CA TYR A 534 -18.72 -31.00 -18.63
C TYR A 534 -17.47 -31.51 -17.92
N LYS A 535 -17.60 -32.24 -16.80
CA LYS A 535 -16.48 -32.82 -16.05
C LYS A 535 -16.74 -34.30 -15.68
N PRO A 536 -17.06 -35.17 -16.65
CA PRO A 536 -17.43 -36.56 -16.37
C PRO A 536 -16.31 -37.36 -15.69
N SER A 537 -15.04 -36.97 -15.91
CA SER A 537 -13.88 -37.58 -15.24
C SER A 537 -13.90 -37.40 -13.72
N ALA A 538 -14.50 -36.31 -13.22
CA ALA A 538 -14.61 -36.02 -11.80
C ALA A 538 -15.88 -36.58 -11.14
N TYR A 539 -16.83 -37.10 -11.93
CA TYR A 539 -18.15 -37.48 -11.45
C TYR A 539 -18.10 -38.54 -10.35
N ILE A 540 -17.34 -39.62 -10.53
CA ILE A 540 -17.21 -40.69 -9.52
C ILE A 540 -16.55 -40.17 -8.23
N SER A 541 -15.55 -39.30 -8.35
CA SER A 541 -14.91 -38.67 -7.20
C SER A 541 -15.86 -37.73 -6.46
N PHE A 542 -16.69 -36.98 -7.19
CA PHE A 542 -17.77 -36.16 -6.64
C PHE A 542 -18.77 -37.01 -5.86
N ILE A 543 -19.30 -38.09 -6.44
CA ILE A 543 -20.25 -38.97 -5.72
C ILE A 543 -19.61 -39.57 -4.46
N CYS A 544 -18.32 -39.95 -4.51
CA CYS A 544 -17.58 -40.41 -3.33
C CYS A 544 -17.60 -39.38 -2.20
N LYS A 545 -17.31 -38.10 -2.50
CA LYS A 545 -17.32 -37.01 -1.52
C LYS A 545 -18.73 -36.62 -1.09
N LEU A 546 -19.71 -36.72 -1.98
CA LEU A 546 -21.13 -36.51 -1.68
C LEU A 546 -21.60 -37.50 -0.62
N LEU A 547 -21.26 -38.79 -0.78
CA LEU A 547 -21.56 -39.84 0.18
C LEU A 547 -20.83 -39.68 1.53
N GLN A 548 -19.83 -38.80 1.63
CA GLN A 548 -19.13 -38.46 2.87
C GLN A 548 -19.69 -37.19 3.52
N ASN A 549 -20.29 -36.28 2.75
CA ASN A 549 -20.81 -34.99 3.22
C ASN A 549 -22.16 -35.15 3.95
N GLU A 550 -22.25 -34.67 5.19
CA GLU A 550 -23.45 -34.82 6.04
C GLU A 550 -24.68 -34.07 5.49
N THR A 551 -24.47 -32.87 4.95
CA THR A 551 -25.56 -32.07 4.36
C THR A 551 -26.14 -32.79 3.15
N ALA A 552 -25.31 -33.31 2.24
CA ALA A 552 -25.76 -34.05 1.07
C ALA A 552 -26.50 -35.34 1.43
N LYS A 553 -26.04 -36.07 2.48
CA LYS A 553 -26.74 -37.26 2.98
C LYS A 553 -28.14 -36.95 3.50
N ALA A 554 -28.33 -35.78 4.12
CA ALA A 554 -29.64 -35.37 4.63
C ALA A 554 -30.63 -35.02 3.50
N LEU A 555 -30.13 -34.63 2.31
CA LEU A 555 -30.95 -34.24 1.17
C LEU A 555 -31.49 -35.42 0.36
N LEU A 556 -30.81 -36.57 0.37
CA LEU A 556 -31.11 -37.71 -0.49
C LEU A 556 -31.76 -38.89 0.27
N PRO A 557 -32.74 -39.58 -0.32
CA PRO A 557 -33.29 -40.83 0.23
C PRO A 557 -32.22 -41.91 0.42
N LYS A 558 -32.35 -42.69 1.51
CA LYS A 558 -31.45 -43.84 1.80
C LYS A 558 -31.28 -44.84 0.63
N PRO A 559 -32.33 -45.21 -0.12
CA PRO A 559 -32.18 -46.11 -1.27
C PRO A 559 -31.29 -45.53 -2.38
N GLU A 560 -31.38 -44.22 -2.62
CA GLU A 560 -30.57 -43.52 -3.62
C GLU A 560 -29.10 -43.47 -3.18
N LEU A 561 -28.84 -43.14 -1.91
CA LEU A 561 -27.49 -43.19 -1.33
C LEU A 561 -26.86 -44.58 -1.47
N ARG A 562 -27.65 -45.65 -1.28
CA ARG A 562 -27.18 -47.04 -1.46
C ARG A 562 -26.83 -47.33 -2.92
N ASN A 563 -27.63 -46.85 -3.88
CA ASN A 563 -27.35 -47.03 -5.31
C ASN A 563 -26.09 -46.27 -5.73
N LEU A 564 -25.94 -45.02 -5.27
CA LEU A 564 -24.73 -44.22 -5.51
C LEU A 564 -23.48 -44.88 -4.90
N PHE A 565 -23.59 -45.44 -3.70
CA PHE A 565 -22.52 -46.20 -3.08
C PHE A 565 -22.12 -47.44 -3.91
N ASN A 566 -23.09 -48.21 -4.41
CA ASN A 566 -22.82 -49.36 -5.27
C ASN A 566 -22.12 -48.93 -6.59
N LEU A 567 -22.52 -47.79 -7.17
CA LEU A 567 -21.89 -47.20 -8.35
C LEU A 567 -20.43 -46.82 -8.08
N VAL A 568 -20.14 -46.25 -6.92
CA VAL A 568 -18.77 -45.90 -6.50
C VAL A 568 -17.92 -47.16 -6.31
N LEU A 569 -18.48 -48.22 -5.70
CA LEU A 569 -17.79 -49.50 -5.51
C LEU A 569 -17.44 -50.22 -6.82
N SER A 570 -18.25 -50.07 -7.88
CA SER A 570 -17.96 -50.71 -9.16
C SER A 570 -16.81 -50.05 -9.94
N HIS A 571 -16.27 -48.93 -9.45
CA HIS A 571 -15.19 -48.18 -10.09
C HIS A 571 -13.86 -48.34 -9.35
N ASN A 572 -12.89 -49.00 -9.98
CA ASN A 572 -11.57 -49.37 -9.39
C ASN A 572 -10.57 -48.20 -9.21
N LYS A 573 -11.01 -46.94 -9.18
CA LYS A 573 -10.11 -45.76 -9.18
C LYS A 573 -9.96 -45.05 -7.82
N LEU A 574 -10.54 -45.59 -6.75
CA LEU A 574 -10.59 -44.93 -5.44
C LEU A 574 -9.52 -45.44 -4.48
N GLU A 575 -9.10 -44.57 -3.56
CA GLU A 575 -8.13 -44.91 -2.52
C GLU A 575 -8.73 -45.94 -1.54
N GLN A 576 -7.94 -46.94 -1.13
CA GLN A 576 -8.43 -48.05 -0.31
C GLN A 576 -9.05 -47.61 1.02
N TYR A 577 -8.59 -46.50 1.59
CA TYR A 577 -9.15 -45.97 2.84
C TYR A 577 -10.54 -45.36 2.63
N GLU A 578 -10.80 -44.69 1.49
CA GLU A 578 -12.10 -44.07 1.20
C GLU A 578 -13.17 -45.13 1.01
N VAL A 579 -12.82 -46.18 0.26
CA VAL A 579 -13.69 -47.35 0.04
C VAL A 579 -13.99 -48.03 1.37
N SER A 580 -12.99 -48.20 2.23
CA SER A 580 -13.18 -48.81 3.56
C SER A 580 -14.08 -47.97 4.47
N SER A 581 -13.95 -46.64 4.43
CA SER A 581 -14.80 -45.72 5.17
C SER A 581 -16.26 -45.78 4.69
N LEU A 582 -16.49 -45.73 3.38
CA LEU A 582 -17.82 -45.83 2.79
C LEU A 582 -18.49 -47.17 3.08
N LYS A 583 -17.74 -48.28 3.00
CA LYS A 583 -18.25 -49.62 3.37
C LYS A 583 -18.79 -49.65 4.80
N ARG A 584 -18.10 -49.04 5.77
CA ARG A 584 -18.57 -48.97 7.17
C ARG A 584 -19.88 -48.20 7.32
N CYS A 585 -20.14 -47.20 6.47
CA CYS A 585 -21.34 -46.36 6.55
C CYS A 585 -22.55 -46.99 5.86
N TYR A 586 -22.34 -47.69 4.73
CA TYR A 586 -23.44 -48.12 3.87
C TYR A 586 -23.67 -49.64 3.85
N TRP A 587 -22.65 -50.48 4.12
CA TRP A 587 -22.84 -51.94 4.20
C TRP A 587 -23.57 -52.37 5.48
N THR A 588 -24.26 -53.50 5.35
CA THR A 588 -24.81 -54.23 6.49
C THR A 588 -23.69 -54.94 7.27
N GLN A 589 -23.97 -55.35 8.51
CA GLN A 589 -23.00 -56.10 9.32
C GLN A 589 -22.61 -57.44 8.67
N GLU A 590 -23.54 -58.09 7.98
CA GLU A 590 -23.34 -59.35 7.28
C GLU A 590 -22.34 -59.21 6.11
N GLU A 591 -22.47 -58.12 5.33
CA GLU A 591 -21.56 -57.82 4.22
C GLU A 591 -20.12 -57.54 4.69
N LEU A 592 -19.97 -56.85 5.83
CA LEU A 592 -18.64 -56.58 6.42
C LEU A 592 -17.95 -57.87 6.90
N GLN A 593 -18.70 -58.75 7.56
CA GLN A 593 -18.17 -60.04 8.06
C GLN A 593 -17.72 -60.95 6.91
N ALA A 594 -18.52 -61.05 5.84
CA ALA A 594 -18.19 -61.86 4.68
C ALA A 594 -16.88 -61.41 3.98
N GLU A 595 -16.61 -60.10 3.88
CA GLU A 595 -15.34 -59.61 3.32
C GLU A 595 -14.14 -59.94 4.23
N GLU A 596 -14.28 -59.79 5.55
CA GLU A 596 -13.21 -60.13 6.50
C GLU A 596 -12.86 -61.62 6.46
N GLU A 597 -13.86 -62.50 6.38
CA GLU A 597 -13.66 -63.95 6.24
C GLU A 597 -12.95 -64.29 4.92
N THR A 598 -13.36 -63.67 3.82
CA THR A 598 -12.72 -63.85 2.51
C THR A 598 -11.25 -63.41 2.53
N LYS A 599 -10.93 -62.27 3.17
CA LYS A 599 -9.54 -61.79 3.33
C LYS A 599 -8.70 -62.72 4.20
N LYS A 600 -9.25 -63.26 5.28
CA LYS A 600 -8.55 -64.23 6.15
C LYS A 600 -8.23 -65.52 5.40
N LEU A 601 -9.18 -66.05 4.62
CA LEU A 601 -8.98 -67.25 3.80
C LEU A 601 -7.90 -67.03 2.73
N ALA A 602 -7.92 -65.87 2.05
CA ALA A 602 -6.91 -65.53 1.05
C ALA A 602 -5.50 -65.38 1.66
N ALA A 603 -5.38 -64.75 2.83
CA ALA A 603 -4.11 -64.60 3.54
C ALA A 603 -3.54 -65.95 3.99
N GLN A 604 -4.39 -66.85 4.50
CA GLN A 604 -3.97 -68.21 4.88
C GLN A 604 -3.46 -69.01 3.67
N LYS A 605 -4.15 -68.91 2.52
CA LYS A 605 -3.74 -69.60 1.29
C LYS A 605 -2.43 -69.05 0.74
N ALA A 606 -2.24 -67.73 0.72
CA ALA A 606 -1.00 -67.10 0.25
C ALA A 606 0.20 -67.46 1.12
N GLU A 607 0.02 -67.57 2.44
CA GLU A 607 1.08 -68.00 3.35
C GLU A 607 1.47 -69.48 3.13
N GLN A 608 0.48 -70.36 2.94
CA GLN A 608 0.75 -71.76 2.60
C GLN A 608 1.52 -71.92 1.28
N GLU A 609 1.14 -71.16 0.23
CA GLU A 609 1.84 -71.18 -1.05
C GLU A 609 3.28 -70.67 -0.94
N ARG A 610 3.53 -69.63 -0.13
CA ARG A 610 4.89 -69.12 0.14
C ARG A 610 5.77 -70.20 0.80
N GLN A 611 5.25 -70.91 1.79
CA GLN A 611 5.97 -71.97 2.50
C GLN A 611 6.38 -73.12 1.57
N VAL A 612 5.46 -73.55 0.71
CA VAL A 612 5.72 -74.61 -0.29
C VAL A 612 6.79 -74.17 -1.29
N GLN A 613 6.69 -72.94 -1.82
CA GLN A 613 7.69 -72.42 -2.76
C GLN A 613 9.08 -72.28 -2.14
N LEU A 614 9.16 -71.86 -0.87
CA LEU A 614 10.42 -71.72 -0.16
C LEU A 614 11.10 -73.08 0.05
N LYS A 615 10.35 -74.11 0.47
CA LYS A 615 10.87 -75.47 0.63
C LYS A 615 11.38 -76.04 -0.70
N GLN A 616 10.60 -75.90 -1.78
CA GLN A 616 11.00 -76.40 -3.10
C GLN A 616 12.29 -75.73 -3.59
N LYS A 617 12.40 -74.40 -3.45
CA LYS A 617 13.59 -73.65 -3.86
C LYS A 617 14.87 -74.11 -3.14
N ILE A 618 14.79 -74.36 -1.83
CA ILE A 618 15.93 -74.82 -1.04
C ILE A 618 16.33 -76.25 -1.47
N GLN A 619 15.35 -77.10 -1.77
CA GLN A 619 15.58 -78.47 -2.21
C GLN A 619 16.23 -78.53 -3.60
N ASP A 620 15.72 -77.77 -4.58
CA ASP A 620 16.29 -77.69 -5.92
C ASP A 620 17.76 -77.22 -5.88
N GLN A 621 18.07 -76.29 -4.96
CA GLN A 621 19.42 -75.76 -4.80
C GLN A 621 20.41 -76.74 -4.17
N TYR A 622 19.95 -77.68 -3.33
CA TYR A 622 20.79 -78.79 -2.91
C TYR A 622 21.05 -79.75 -4.06
N GLU A 623 20.01 -80.08 -4.83
CA GLU A 623 20.09 -81.06 -5.92
C GLU A 623 20.97 -80.58 -7.09
N SER A 624 21.13 -79.26 -7.29
CA SER A 624 22.02 -78.72 -8.33
C SER A 624 23.51 -78.80 -7.98
N ASP A 625 23.87 -78.72 -6.70
CA ASP A 625 25.25 -78.52 -6.23
C ASP A 625 25.86 -79.76 -5.56
N THR A 626 25.10 -80.84 -5.45
CA THR A 626 25.51 -82.10 -4.83
C THR A 626 26.15 -83.05 -5.85
N ASP A 627 27.28 -83.65 -5.47
CA ASP A 627 27.92 -84.76 -6.18
C ASP A 627 27.63 -86.12 -5.48
N GLY A 628 26.69 -86.13 -4.54
CA GLY A 628 26.36 -87.29 -3.72
C GLY A 628 27.34 -87.54 -2.57
N SER A 629 28.35 -86.69 -2.35
CA SER A 629 29.29 -86.82 -1.22
C SER A 629 28.73 -86.28 0.10
N LEU A 630 29.19 -86.87 1.21
CA LEU A 630 28.91 -86.33 2.55
C LEU A 630 29.58 -84.97 2.78
N GLU A 631 30.66 -84.66 2.05
CA GLU A 631 31.31 -83.35 2.08
C GLU A 631 30.39 -82.24 1.54
N LYS A 632 29.68 -82.49 0.43
CA LYS A 632 28.74 -81.52 -0.14
C LYS A 632 27.49 -81.34 0.72
N LEU A 633 26.98 -82.41 1.33
CA LEU A 633 25.89 -82.30 2.31
C LEU A 633 26.31 -81.47 3.53
N TYR A 634 27.55 -81.63 4.01
CA TYR A 634 28.09 -80.82 5.09
C TYR A 634 28.26 -79.35 4.68
N GLN A 635 28.78 -79.07 3.47
CA GLN A 635 28.88 -77.71 2.94
C GLN A 635 27.50 -77.05 2.77
N PHE A 636 26.49 -77.80 2.30
CA PHE A 636 25.11 -77.32 2.19
C PHE A 636 24.55 -76.91 3.55
N VAL A 637 24.68 -77.77 4.56
CA VAL A 637 24.24 -77.48 5.94
C VAL A 637 25.05 -76.32 6.56
N GLY A 638 26.33 -76.20 6.22
CA GLY A 638 27.23 -75.16 6.74
C GLY A 638 27.05 -73.77 6.11
N ASN A 639 26.67 -73.71 4.82
CA ASN A 639 26.58 -72.46 4.06
C ASN A 639 25.26 -71.70 4.26
N TRP A 640 24.20 -72.37 4.73
CA TRP A 640 22.88 -71.75 4.94
C TRP A 640 22.72 -71.18 6.37
N ARG A 641 23.15 -69.92 6.56
CA ARG A 641 22.91 -69.12 7.79
C ARG A 641 22.31 -67.75 7.47
N ARG A 642 21.10 -67.69 6.91
CA ARG A 642 20.44 -66.41 6.58
C ARG A 642 19.15 -66.12 7.37
N THR A 643 18.28 -67.11 7.66
CA THR A 643 17.09 -66.93 8.53
C THR A 643 16.73 -68.22 9.30
N THR A 644 16.04 -68.09 10.45
CA THR A 644 15.67 -69.24 11.32
C THR A 644 14.76 -70.26 10.61
N GLU A 645 13.87 -69.77 9.74
CA GLU A 645 12.90 -70.60 8.99
C GLU A 645 13.56 -71.39 7.86
N GLU A 646 14.45 -70.75 7.08
CA GLU A 646 15.23 -71.42 6.04
C GLU A 646 16.19 -72.47 6.63
N SER A 647 16.83 -72.15 7.76
CA SER A 647 17.73 -73.09 8.44
C SER A 647 17.02 -74.37 8.90
N LEU A 648 15.81 -74.27 9.44
CA LEU A 648 15.00 -75.44 9.81
C LEU A 648 14.68 -76.33 8.61
N ILE A 649 14.29 -75.72 7.48
CA ILE A 649 14.02 -76.45 6.23
C ILE A 649 15.29 -77.14 5.71
N VAL A 650 16.44 -76.46 5.74
CA VAL A 650 17.74 -77.01 5.34
C VAL A 650 18.11 -78.23 6.19
N TYR A 651 17.94 -78.14 7.51
CA TYR A 651 18.25 -79.25 8.41
C TYR A 651 17.32 -80.46 8.20
N GLN A 652 16.03 -80.23 7.94
CA GLN A 652 15.08 -81.30 7.58
C GLN A 652 15.49 -82.00 6.28
N ILE A 653 15.80 -81.24 5.22
CA ILE A 653 16.28 -81.78 3.95
C ILE A 653 17.59 -82.55 4.16
N ALA A 654 18.51 -82.02 4.97
CA ALA A 654 19.78 -82.67 5.23
C ALA A 654 19.63 -84.00 5.97
N TRP A 655 18.69 -84.09 6.92
CA TRP A 655 18.38 -85.34 7.61
C TRP A 655 17.80 -86.39 6.65
N GLU A 656 16.84 -86.01 5.81
CA GLU A 656 16.25 -86.89 4.80
C GLU A 656 17.30 -87.41 3.80
N LYS A 657 18.17 -86.52 3.29
CA LYS A 657 19.22 -86.88 2.33
C LYS A 657 20.37 -87.67 2.98
N LEU A 658 20.71 -87.41 4.25
CA LEU A 658 21.73 -88.17 4.97
C LEU A 658 21.38 -89.66 5.05
N ALA A 659 20.12 -89.98 5.37
CA ALA A 659 19.63 -91.36 5.43
C ALA A 659 19.76 -92.07 4.08
N TYR A 660 19.46 -91.36 2.98
CA TYR A 660 19.60 -91.86 1.62
C TYR A 660 21.07 -92.15 1.27
N LEU A 661 21.98 -91.18 1.48
CA LEU A 661 23.39 -91.28 1.12
C LEU A 661 24.14 -92.41 1.86
N LEU A 662 23.77 -92.70 3.11
CA LEU A 662 24.36 -93.78 3.89
C LEU A 662 23.88 -95.17 3.44
N THR A 663 22.61 -95.26 3.07
CA THR A 663 22.01 -96.52 2.60
C THR A 663 22.54 -96.89 1.21
N GLU A 664 22.71 -95.91 0.32
CA GLU A 664 23.28 -96.11 -1.02
C GLU A 664 24.72 -96.65 -0.98
N ARG A 665 25.49 -96.30 0.06
CA ARG A 665 26.88 -96.74 0.28
C ARG A 665 27.02 -98.04 1.06
N ASP A 666 25.92 -98.73 1.40
CA ASP A 666 25.89 -99.88 2.33
C ASP A 666 26.65 -99.63 3.65
N TYR A 667 26.63 -98.37 4.11
CA TYR A 667 27.33 -97.90 5.30
C TYR A 667 28.86 -98.08 5.27
N ILE A 668 29.47 -98.30 4.09
CA ILE A 668 30.92 -98.37 3.93
C ILE A 668 31.44 -96.96 3.63
N LEU A 669 32.30 -96.43 4.51
CA LEU A 669 32.84 -95.07 4.37
C LEU A 669 34.37 -95.09 4.47
N GLU A 670 35.02 -94.27 3.65
CA GLU A 670 36.43 -93.91 3.85
C GLU A 670 36.56 -92.94 5.03
N SER A 671 37.73 -92.91 5.69
CA SER A 671 37.92 -92.09 6.91
C SER A 671 37.54 -90.61 6.74
N ARG A 672 37.74 -90.05 5.53
CA ARG A 672 37.31 -88.67 5.21
C ARG A 672 35.80 -88.50 5.13
N GLU A 673 35.06 -89.48 4.60
CA GLU A 673 33.59 -89.45 4.57
C GLU A 673 32.98 -89.68 5.96
N ALA A 674 33.60 -90.54 6.77
CA ALA A 674 33.21 -90.76 8.17
C ALA A 674 33.36 -89.47 9.01
N GLU A 675 34.40 -88.66 8.75
CA GLU A 675 34.57 -87.36 9.40
C GLU A 675 33.40 -86.41 9.08
N TYR A 676 33.01 -86.30 7.81
CA TYR A 676 31.90 -85.42 7.41
C TYR A 676 30.55 -85.88 7.97
N LEU A 677 30.32 -87.18 8.06
CA LEU A 677 29.13 -87.72 8.73
C LEU A 677 29.02 -87.24 10.19
N LEU A 678 30.10 -87.38 10.97
CA LEU A 678 30.11 -86.95 12.38
C LEU A 678 29.84 -85.45 12.53
N ARG A 679 30.39 -84.64 11.62
CA ARG A 679 30.16 -83.20 11.60
C ARG A 679 28.70 -82.84 11.25
N ILE A 680 28.09 -83.49 10.26
CA ILE A 680 26.67 -83.28 9.91
C ILE A 680 25.76 -83.66 11.08
N CYS A 681 25.97 -84.85 11.66
CA CYS A 681 25.21 -85.33 12.80
C CYS A 681 25.28 -84.38 14.00
N THR A 682 26.45 -83.78 14.25
CA THR A 682 26.62 -82.77 15.30
C THR A 682 25.73 -81.55 15.05
N ILE A 683 25.65 -81.08 13.81
CA ILE A 683 24.81 -79.91 13.46
C ILE A 683 23.32 -80.23 13.60
N LEU A 684 22.88 -81.42 13.18
CA LEU A 684 21.47 -81.82 13.26
C LEU A 684 21.00 -82.01 14.71
N ILE A 685 21.87 -82.51 15.59
CA ILE A 685 21.60 -82.60 17.03
C ILE A 685 21.52 -81.21 17.67
N GLN A 686 22.47 -80.32 17.36
CA GLN A 686 22.48 -78.95 17.90
C GLN A 686 21.20 -78.17 17.57
N ASN A 687 20.53 -78.50 16.46
CA ASN A 687 19.32 -77.82 15.99
C ASN A 687 18.03 -78.62 16.24
N ASN A 688 18.06 -79.66 17.10
CA ASN A 688 16.91 -80.49 17.48
C ASN A 688 16.17 -81.17 16.30
N VAL A 689 16.84 -81.37 15.16
CA VAL A 689 16.25 -82.09 14.00
C VAL A 689 16.46 -83.60 14.13
N ALA A 690 17.53 -84.02 14.80
CA ALA A 690 17.80 -85.41 15.16
C ALA A 690 18.22 -85.50 16.63
N ASN A 691 17.92 -86.62 17.28
CA ASN A 691 18.41 -86.90 18.63
C ASN A 691 19.67 -87.79 18.62
N PHE A 692 20.38 -87.83 19.75
CA PHE A 692 21.64 -88.57 19.87
C PHE A 692 21.48 -90.07 19.59
N THR A 693 20.35 -90.67 19.97
CA THR A 693 20.07 -92.11 19.76
C THR A 693 19.89 -92.44 18.27
N GLU A 694 19.23 -91.57 17.50
CA GLU A 694 19.08 -91.72 16.06
C GLU A 694 20.43 -91.64 15.35
N VAL A 695 21.26 -90.66 15.71
CA VAL A 695 22.61 -90.52 15.18
C VAL A 695 23.51 -91.71 15.54
N GLN A 696 23.44 -92.18 16.79
CA GLN A 696 24.20 -93.34 17.26
C GLN A 696 23.87 -94.59 16.44
N THR A 697 22.61 -94.75 16.04
CA THR A 697 22.17 -95.85 15.18
C THR A 697 22.86 -95.81 13.82
N TYR A 698 22.98 -94.63 13.20
CA TYR A 698 23.72 -94.49 11.94
C TYR A 698 25.22 -94.78 12.12
N ILE A 699 25.84 -94.23 13.17
CA ILE A 699 27.27 -94.43 13.43
C ILE A 699 27.60 -95.91 13.66
N SER A 700 26.75 -96.63 14.41
CA SER A 700 26.97 -98.06 14.72
C SER A 700 26.96 -98.99 13.51
N LYS A 701 26.40 -98.54 12.37
CA LYS A 701 26.30 -99.33 11.14
C LYS A 701 27.49 -99.15 10.21
N ILE A 702 28.36 -98.16 10.48
CA ILE A 702 29.47 -97.80 9.58
C ILE A 702 30.53 -98.89 9.59
N LYS A 703 31.00 -99.24 8.39
CA LYS A 703 32.15 -100.13 8.16
C LYS A 703 33.28 -99.28 7.56
N GLU A 704 34.37 -99.09 8.29
CA GLU A 704 35.51 -98.27 7.82
C GLU A 704 36.44 -99.09 6.91
N VAL A 705 36.86 -98.51 5.77
CA VAL A 705 37.79 -99.16 4.83
C VAL A 705 39.22 -99.06 5.36
N ALA A 706 39.90 -100.19 5.59
CA ALA A 706 41.25 -100.23 6.18
C ALA A 706 42.32 -99.62 5.25
N ALA A 707 43.06 -98.62 5.73
CA ALA A 707 44.15 -97.96 5.00
C ALA A 707 45.53 -98.23 5.63
N HIS A 708 46.29 -99.15 5.02
CA HIS A 708 47.75 -99.11 4.75
C HIS A 708 48.36 -100.51 4.61
N ASP A 709 48.73 -100.90 3.39
CA ASP A 709 50.01 -101.57 3.13
C ASP A 709 50.84 -100.60 2.29
N ALA A 710 51.91 -100.09 2.87
CA ALA A 710 52.82 -99.14 2.24
C ALA A 710 54.00 -99.89 1.62
N GLY A 711 54.28 -99.62 0.35
CA GLY A 711 55.66 -99.51 -0.11
C GLY A 711 56.10 -100.40 -1.27
N ASN A 712 56.58 -99.70 -2.30
CA ASN A 712 57.58 -100.11 -3.31
C ASN A 712 57.14 -101.08 -4.42
N ASN A 713 56.90 -100.54 -5.61
CA ASN A 713 58.02 -100.37 -6.57
C ASN A 713 57.62 -99.59 -7.85
N THR A 714 58.41 -98.55 -8.09
CA THR A 714 58.95 -98.03 -9.35
C THR A 714 58.71 -98.79 -10.67
N ASN A 715 58.25 -98.07 -11.71
CA ASN A 715 58.94 -97.76 -13.00
C ASN A 715 58.01 -97.79 -14.22
N LYS A 716 57.43 -96.64 -14.59
CA LYS A 716 57.81 -95.81 -15.77
C LYS A 716 56.89 -94.60 -15.90
#